data_AF-A0A954YE96-F1
#
_entry.id   AF-A0A954YE96-F1
#
_cell.length_a   1.000
_cell.length_b   1.000
_cell.length_c   1.000
_cell.angle_alpha   90.00
_cell.angle_beta   90.00
_cell.angle_gamma   90.00
#
_symmetry.space_group_name_H-M   'P 1'
#
loop_
_entity.id
_entity.type
_entity.pdbx_description
1 polymer ?
#
loop_
_entity_poly.entity_id
_entity_poly.type
_entity_poly.pdbx_seq_one_letter_code
_entity_poly.pdbx_strand_id
1 'polypeptide(L)'
;MKQIGILAATTILATSGFVSAADPILEWAFDGESQAGAWVGKFGTPVDGPRPPKYPAFEALNRAMSFAGHEGAIDVKDHERGGFVNVRFGKGDTFGFETWVKLGSLGQGHVAYVVGKGRHISHGENFPETNQNYAVRFQETGGGAQLGFLFTSQHPETGKFAWHRWWSAATVPPTGWHHVALQYTFGEAESLRAWIDGKPVTGKWDLDGKTDLPPVQDADDLVIGTGYTRGEGSSFRGWLDNLAIYRCGFDSEVIARRYQYVPPPPAVTREMIPPGKVLVQISEKGVPEANGWPDEPQVTETYTEDVFGFFEVPHKYVSTGVRADRQNPSHLRASAIVKLPKGKHRLLLRGRGMSRLIVDGKELLENGPRTLDSGGHTPLAVQDDYLDLGPDFRFVPPGNRDAWREFESSGGEHFVILETMLGNIKGKLKQRPELGETVAAISLEGSESWSLLSPGKRQVAYNDAGWADFAAERRAWLHGINAASRAKCREAHSEYWNRRRAAAAAWLADTKPVAVPALANGFPTNNEIDHFIAARIAAVAHDAKQGQQSEVDYFGDIRPLLENRCYDCHQGGKAQGDLRLDDHASVLRGGEAEGPAVVPGNADESALVARVTSDDDDIRMPPKGDPLSGNEIALLKRWIHGGAVWPQFDVRDFEPTPLADDLVFLRRATLDTVGV
;
A
#
# COMPACT_ATOMS: atom_id res chain seq x y z
N MET A 1 -60.86 30.32 -20.45
CA MET A 1 -60.31 30.76 -19.14
C MET A 1 -58.82 31.02 -19.34
N LYS A 2 -58.39 32.24 -19.02
CA LYS A 2 -57.01 32.76 -19.20
C LYS A 2 -56.13 32.34 -18.01
N GLN A 3 -54.92 31.86 -18.26
CA GLN A 3 -53.78 31.80 -17.33
C GLN A 3 -52.57 32.29 -18.13
N ILE A 4 -52.28 33.59 -18.16
CA ILE A 4 -51.43 34.36 -17.22
C ILE A 4 -50.09 33.65 -16.96
N GLY A 5 -49.13 33.94 -17.82
CA GLY A 5 -47.71 33.73 -17.55
C GLY A 5 -47.21 34.80 -16.58
N ILE A 6 -46.50 34.36 -15.54
CA ILE A 6 -45.83 35.24 -14.59
C ILE A 6 -44.36 35.31 -15.00
N LEU A 7 -43.98 36.48 -15.52
CA LEU A 7 -42.59 36.93 -15.52
C LEU A 7 -42.13 37.05 -14.07
N ALA A 8 -41.15 36.25 -13.66
CA ALA A 8 -40.37 36.55 -12.47
C ALA A 8 -39.26 37.52 -12.87
N ALA A 9 -39.47 38.80 -12.56
CA ALA A 9 -38.45 39.83 -12.64
C ALA A 9 -37.36 39.53 -11.60
N THR A 10 -36.17 39.13 -12.08
CA THR A 10 -34.98 39.03 -11.23
C THR A 10 -34.63 40.43 -10.76
N THR A 11 -34.86 40.68 -9.48
CA THR A 11 -34.52 41.93 -8.82
C THR A 11 -33.00 41.98 -8.71
N ILE A 12 -32.37 42.87 -9.48
CA ILE A 12 -30.96 43.23 -9.31
C ILE A 12 -30.87 43.95 -7.96
N LEU A 13 -30.53 43.20 -6.91
CA LEU A 13 -30.05 43.81 -5.67
C LEU A 13 -28.66 44.36 -5.96
N ALA A 14 -28.58 45.69 -6.03
CA ALA A 14 -27.35 46.44 -6.03
C ALA A 14 -26.58 46.16 -4.74
N THR A 15 -25.63 45.23 -4.78
CA THR A 15 -24.57 45.15 -3.77
C THR A 15 -23.54 46.23 -4.09
N SER A 16 -23.55 47.26 -3.23
CA SER A 16 -22.42 48.05 -2.75
C SER A 16 -21.10 47.89 -3.52
N GLY A 17 -20.60 49.01 -4.05
CA GLY A 17 -19.43 49.12 -4.91
C GLY A 17 -18.24 48.26 -4.49
N PHE A 18 -18.01 47.21 -5.27
CA PHE A 18 -16.70 46.64 -5.43
C PHE A 18 -15.90 47.61 -6.31
N VAL A 19 -14.77 48.09 -5.82
CA VAL A 19 -13.71 48.53 -6.73
C VAL A 19 -13.37 47.29 -7.55
N SER A 20 -13.86 47.26 -8.79
CA SER A 20 -13.55 46.19 -9.74
C SER A 20 -12.04 46.07 -9.84
N ALA A 21 -11.48 44.91 -9.52
CA ALA A 21 -10.19 44.55 -10.11
C ALA A 21 -10.38 44.68 -11.63
N ALA A 22 -9.41 45.26 -12.34
CA ALA A 22 -9.55 45.38 -13.80
C ALA A 22 -9.72 43.98 -14.41
N ASP A 23 -10.52 43.88 -15.47
CA ASP A 23 -10.79 42.59 -16.12
C ASP A 23 -9.48 41.93 -16.58
N PRO A 24 -9.34 40.60 -16.40
CA PRO A 24 -8.18 39.89 -16.91
C PRO A 24 -8.12 39.99 -18.44
N ILE A 25 -6.91 40.08 -18.98
CA ILE A 25 -6.72 39.99 -20.43
C ILE A 25 -6.84 38.54 -20.93
N LEU A 26 -6.64 37.58 -20.03
CA LEU A 26 -6.74 36.14 -20.26
C LEU A 26 -7.18 35.45 -18.97
N GLU A 27 -8.13 34.52 -19.06
CA GLU A 27 -8.68 33.78 -17.93
C GLU A 27 -8.99 32.32 -18.29
N TRP A 28 -8.76 31.41 -17.34
CA TRP A 28 -9.11 29.99 -17.39
C TRP A 28 -9.76 29.55 -16.07
N ALA A 29 -11.10 29.52 -16.06
CA ALA A 29 -11.90 29.07 -14.91
C ALA A 29 -12.16 27.54 -14.89
N PHE A 30 -11.86 26.83 -15.98
CA PHE A 30 -12.02 25.36 -16.11
C PHE A 30 -13.41 24.78 -15.76
N ASP A 31 -14.45 25.60 -15.88
CA ASP A 31 -15.86 25.31 -15.65
C ASP A 31 -16.58 24.60 -16.82
N GLY A 32 -15.93 24.49 -17.97
CA GLY A 32 -16.47 23.86 -19.18
C GLY A 32 -16.90 24.86 -20.26
N GLU A 33 -16.78 26.17 -20.02
CA GLU A 33 -16.94 27.19 -21.05
C GLU A 33 -15.69 27.32 -21.94
N SER A 34 -15.83 28.06 -23.05
CA SER A 34 -14.74 28.28 -24.00
C SER A 34 -13.59 29.05 -23.34
N GLN A 35 -12.38 28.51 -23.42
CA GLN A 35 -11.18 29.11 -22.85
C GLN A 35 -10.27 29.71 -23.92
N ALA A 36 -9.39 30.60 -23.48
CA ALA A 36 -8.32 31.12 -24.30
C ALA A 36 -7.33 30.02 -24.74
N GLY A 37 -7.00 29.97 -26.02
CA GLY A 37 -5.99 29.06 -26.57
C GLY A 37 -6.52 27.65 -26.87
N ALA A 38 -5.61 26.72 -27.13
CA ALA A 38 -5.93 25.36 -27.50
C ALA A 38 -5.01 24.36 -26.78
N TRP A 39 -5.57 23.22 -26.39
CA TRP A 39 -4.79 22.11 -25.87
C TRP A 39 -3.90 21.51 -26.95
N VAL A 40 -2.65 21.21 -26.58
CA VAL A 40 -1.69 20.52 -27.44
C VAL A 40 -1.09 19.36 -26.67
N GLY A 41 -1.15 18.17 -27.28
CA GLY A 41 -0.81 16.91 -26.64
C GLY A 41 -2.01 16.31 -25.91
N LYS A 42 -1.78 15.71 -24.75
CA LYS A 42 -2.80 15.09 -23.91
C LYS A 42 -3.66 16.14 -23.22
N PHE A 43 -4.97 15.97 -23.34
CA PHE A 43 -5.95 16.84 -22.68
C PHE A 43 -5.88 16.66 -21.16
N GLY A 44 -6.03 17.75 -20.42
CA GLY A 44 -6.18 17.70 -18.96
C GLY A 44 -7.47 16.98 -18.56
N THR A 45 -7.47 16.30 -17.41
CA THR A 45 -8.68 15.71 -16.84
C THR A 45 -9.37 16.74 -15.94
N PRO A 46 -10.65 17.06 -16.18
CA PRO A 46 -11.44 17.86 -15.25
C PRO A 46 -11.53 17.17 -13.87
N VAL A 47 -11.24 17.92 -12.80
CA VAL A 47 -11.32 17.44 -11.42
C VAL A 47 -12.15 18.39 -10.55
N ASP A 48 -12.35 18.02 -9.30
CA ASP A 48 -12.96 18.91 -8.31
C ASP A 48 -11.96 20.00 -7.91
N GLY A 49 -12.35 21.26 -8.14
CA GLY A 49 -11.61 22.44 -7.72
C GLY A 49 -11.76 22.74 -6.23
N PRO A 50 -11.29 23.92 -5.76
CA PRO A 50 -11.65 24.46 -4.45
C PRO A 50 -13.18 24.54 -4.33
N ARG A 51 -13.75 24.04 -3.23
CA ARG A 51 -15.20 23.99 -2.99
C ARG A 51 -15.58 24.17 -1.51
N PRO A 52 -16.81 24.60 -1.21
CA PRO A 52 -17.36 24.58 0.14
C PRO A 52 -17.41 23.16 0.75
N PRO A 53 -17.33 23.04 2.09
CA PRO A 53 -17.19 24.12 3.06
C PRO A 53 -15.76 24.68 3.18
N LYS A 54 -14.76 23.97 2.66
CA LYS A 54 -13.33 24.29 2.83
C LYS A 54 -12.92 25.60 2.16
N TYR A 55 -13.47 25.88 0.99
CA TYR A 55 -13.28 27.12 0.23
C TYR A 55 -14.65 27.76 -0.05
N PRO A 56 -15.22 28.50 0.92
CA PRO A 56 -16.60 28.98 0.84
C PRO A 56 -16.85 30.04 -0.24
N ALA A 57 -15.80 30.64 -0.79
CA ALA A 57 -15.89 31.60 -1.89
C ALA A 57 -16.17 30.96 -3.26
N PHE A 58 -16.14 29.63 -3.36
CA PHE A 58 -16.38 28.88 -4.60
C PHE A 58 -17.76 28.25 -4.64
N GLU A 59 -18.23 27.97 -5.86
CA GLU A 59 -19.45 27.21 -6.09
C GLU A 59 -19.30 25.73 -5.69
N ALA A 60 -20.41 25.10 -5.29
CA ALA A 60 -20.42 23.71 -4.80
C ALA A 60 -19.93 22.67 -5.82
N LEU A 61 -20.02 22.99 -7.12
CA LEU A 61 -19.61 22.13 -8.23
C LEU A 61 -18.38 22.66 -8.96
N ASN A 62 -17.65 23.63 -8.39
CA ASN A 62 -16.50 24.26 -9.03
C ASN A 62 -15.49 23.23 -9.59
N ARG A 63 -15.02 23.45 -10.81
CA ARG A 63 -14.18 22.49 -11.53
C ARG A 63 -12.80 23.09 -11.74
N ALA A 64 -11.80 22.21 -11.74
CA ALA A 64 -10.42 22.57 -12.03
C ALA A 64 -9.84 21.59 -13.05
N MET A 65 -8.62 21.87 -13.50
CA MET A 65 -7.99 21.07 -14.55
C MET A 65 -6.66 20.47 -14.12
N SER A 66 -6.46 19.19 -14.42
CA SER A 66 -5.17 18.52 -14.17
C SER A 66 -4.16 18.78 -15.29
N PHE A 67 -2.90 18.93 -14.92
CA PHE A 67 -1.76 18.97 -15.83
C PHE A 67 -0.82 17.79 -15.52
N ALA A 68 -0.53 16.99 -16.55
CA ALA A 68 0.20 15.72 -16.42
C ALA A 68 1.71 15.85 -16.73
N GLY A 69 2.29 17.04 -16.60
CA GLY A 69 3.66 17.31 -17.03
C GLY A 69 3.75 17.52 -18.55
N HIS A 70 4.83 17.06 -19.17
CA HIS A 70 5.17 17.41 -20.55
C HIS A 70 4.20 16.89 -21.62
N GLU A 71 3.31 15.95 -21.26
CA GLU A 71 2.37 15.33 -22.19
C GLU A 71 1.30 16.30 -22.69
N GLY A 72 0.97 17.36 -21.95
CA GLY A 72 -0.16 18.25 -22.26
C GLY A 72 0.05 19.68 -21.81
N ALA A 73 -0.28 20.62 -22.68
CA ALA A 73 -0.18 22.06 -22.44
C ALA A 73 -1.31 22.81 -23.14
N ILE A 74 -1.54 24.06 -22.75
CA ILE A 74 -2.41 24.99 -23.49
C ILE A 74 -1.52 26.01 -24.19
N ASP A 75 -1.65 26.10 -25.51
CA ASP A 75 -0.98 27.09 -26.34
C ASP A 75 -1.96 28.24 -26.62
N VAL A 76 -1.53 29.47 -26.35
CA VAL A 76 -2.30 30.69 -26.60
C VAL A 76 -1.54 31.51 -27.62
N LYS A 77 -2.16 31.70 -28.79
CA LYS A 77 -1.52 32.44 -29.89
C LYS A 77 -1.32 33.90 -29.52
N ASP A 78 -0.15 34.44 -29.85
CA ASP A 78 0.06 35.89 -29.80
C ASP A 78 -0.80 36.59 -30.87
N HIS A 79 -1.23 37.82 -30.60
CA HIS A 79 -2.09 38.58 -31.52
C HIS A 79 -1.52 38.76 -32.94
N GLU A 80 -0.22 38.96 -33.10
CA GLU A 80 0.41 39.07 -34.43
C GLU A 80 0.46 37.73 -35.17
N ARG A 81 0.12 36.64 -34.47
CA ARG A 81 0.08 35.27 -35.00
C ARG A 81 -1.34 34.68 -35.01
N GLY A 82 -2.35 35.56 -34.99
CA GLY A 82 -3.76 35.19 -35.06
C GLY A 82 -4.42 34.93 -33.71
N GLY A 83 -3.76 35.25 -32.60
CA GLY A 83 -4.38 35.37 -31.29
C GLY A 83 -5.33 36.56 -31.20
N PHE A 84 -6.22 36.54 -30.22
CA PHE A 84 -7.21 37.61 -30.00
C PHE A 84 -6.73 38.69 -29.03
N VAL A 85 -5.60 38.49 -28.35
CA VAL A 85 -5.10 39.39 -27.29
C VAL A 85 -3.58 39.57 -27.36
N ASN A 86 -3.12 40.80 -27.10
CA ASN A 86 -1.71 41.10 -26.99
C ASN A 86 -1.18 40.67 -25.61
N VAL A 87 -0.32 39.65 -25.60
CA VAL A 87 0.31 39.06 -24.41
C VAL A 87 1.75 39.53 -24.17
N ARG A 88 2.18 40.61 -24.86
CA ARG A 88 3.52 41.20 -24.69
C ARG A 88 3.50 42.32 -23.66
N PHE A 89 4.51 42.38 -22.82
CA PHE A 89 4.65 43.40 -21.79
C PHE A 89 5.94 44.17 -22.01
N GLY A 90 5.84 45.48 -22.17
CA GLY A 90 6.98 46.38 -22.37
C GLY A 90 7.30 47.23 -21.17
N LYS A 91 8.22 48.18 -21.37
CA LYS A 91 8.62 49.11 -20.31
C LYS A 91 7.40 49.93 -19.87
N GLY A 92 7.12 49.93 -18.57
CA GLY A 92 5.96 50.57 -17.95
C GLY A 92 4.71 49.68 -17.88
N ASP A 93 4.66 48.55 -18.59
CA ASP A 93 3.54 47.62 -18.48
C ASP A 93 3.63 46.82 -17.17
N THR A 94 2.50 46.69 -16.48
CA THR A 94 2.37 45.80 -15.33
C THR A 94 1.88 44.43 -15.76
N PHE A 95 2.67 43.38 -15.50
CA PHE A 95 2.23 42.00 -15.58
C PHE A 95 1.62 41.59 -14.24
N GLY A 96 0.31 41.37 -14.20
CA GLY A 96 -0.36 40.73 -13.07
C GLY A 96 -0.71 39.28 -13.39
N PHE A 97 -0.54 38.38 -12.44
CA PHE A 97 -0.87 36.96 -12.58
C PHE A 97 -1.47 36.42 -11.29
N GLU A 98 -2.48 35.57 -11.39
CA GLU A 98 -2.95 34.75 -10.27
C GLU A 98 -3.44 33.38 -10.74
N THR A 99 -3.47 32.42 -9.82
CA THR A 99 -4.16 31.14 -10.03
C THR A 99 -4.42 30.46 -8.68
N TRP A 100 -5.42 29.60 -8.65
CA TRP A 100 -5.55 28.56 -7.64
C TRP A 100 -4.78 27.32 -8.09
N VAL A 101 -3.88 26.83 -7.24
CA VAL A 101 -2.98 25.73 -7.55
C VAL A 101 -3.07 24.65 -6.48
N LYS A 102 -3.10 23.39 -6.93
CA LYS A 102 -2.81 22.23 -6.10
C LYS A 102 -1.58 21.54 -6.69
N LEU A 103 -0.51 21.48 -5.92
CA LEU A 103 0.75 20.90 -6.39
C LEU A 103 0.63 19.38 -6.50
N GLY A 104 1.12 18.81 -7.61
CA GLY A 104 1.41 17.39 -7.71
C GLY A 104 2.82 17.06 -7.22
N SER A 105 3.27 15.83 -7.45
CA SER A 105 4.65 15.44 -7.13
C SER A 105 5.64 16.20 -8.03
N LEU A 106 6.36 17.15 -7.45
CA LEU A 106 7.55 17.75 -8.03
C LEU A 106 8.77 16.98 -7.50
N GLY A 107 9.70 16.58 -8.36
CA GLY A 107 10.95 15.96 -7.93
C GLY A 107 11.86 16.99 -7.25
N GLN A 108 12.81 16.55 -6.44
CA GLN A 108 13.75 17.47 -5.78
C GLN A 108 14.49 18.32 -6.83
N GLY A 109 14.43 19.65 -6.67
CA GLY A 109 15.03 20.60 -7.61
C GLY A 109 14.28 20.77 -8.95
N HIS A 110 13.11 20.15 -9.12
CA HIS A 110 12.24 20.36 -10.28
C HIS A 110 11.75 21.81 -10.30
N VAL A 111 11.99 22.51 -11.42
CA VAL A 111 11.48 23.85 -11.71
C VAL A 111 10.37 23.79 -12.77
N ALA A 112 9.12 23.71 -12.34
CA ALA A 112 7.96 23.57 -13.20
C ALA A 112 7.41 24.92 -13.70
N TYR A 113 7.15 25.04 -14.99
CA TYR A 113 6.46 26.20 -15.56
C TYR A 113 4.95 26.08 -15.40
N VAL A 114 4.33 27.10 -14.82
CA VAL A 114 2.86 27.28 -14.83
C VAL A 114 2.47 28.02 -16.10
N VAL A 115 3.19 29.11 -16.39
CA VAL A 115 3.02 29.93 -17.60
C VAL A 115 4.41 30.31 -18.11
N GLY A 116 4.61 30.27 -19.42
CA GLY A 116 5.83 30.79 -20.06
C GLY A 116 5.55 31.36 -21.45
N LYS A 117 6.15 32.50 -21.77
CA LYS A 117 6.21 33.07 -23.12
C LYS A 117 7.65 33.30 -23.54
N GLY A 118 7.98 32.91 -24.77
CA GLY A 118 9.32 32.97 -25.32
C GLY A 118 9.99 31.59 -25.46
N ARG A 119 11.22 31.58 -25.98
CA ARG A 119 12.04 30.38 -26.28
C ARG A 119 11.42 29.44 -27.32
N HIS A 120 10.52 29.92 -28.17
CA HIS A 120 9.89 29.11 -29.23
C HIS A 120 10.86 28.86 -30.40
N ILE A 121 10.98 27.62 -30.90
CA ILE A 121 11.96 27.25 -31.95
C ILE A 121 11.33 26.92 -33.31
N SER A 122 9.99 26.86 -33.42
CA SER A 122 9.32 26.35 -34.62
C SER A 122 8.66 27.40 -35.53
N HIS A 123 9.18 28.64 -35.56
CA HIS A 123 8.72 29.68 -36.50
C HIS A 123 9.71 29.98 -37.63
N GLY A 124 10.76 29.17 -37.79
CA GLY A 124 11.78 29.40 -38.81
C GLY A 124 12.76 30.53 -38.47
N GLU A 125 12.55 31.21 -37.34
CA GLU A 125 13.47 32.19 -36.76
C GLU A 125 14.33 31.49 -35.69
N ASN A 126 15.65 31.59 -35.82
CA ASN A 126 16.59 31.04 -34.84
C ASN A 126 16.68 31.98 -33.62
N PHE A 127 15.78 31.83 -32.66
CA PHE A 127 15.84 32.57 -31.40
C PHE A 127 16.86 31.96 -30.42
N PRO A 128 17.66 32.79 -29.72
CA PRO A 128 18.56 32.30 -28.68
C PRO A 128 17.77 31.81 -27.46
N GLU A 129 18.39 30.99 -26.60
CA GLU A 129 17.78 30.58 -25.32
C GLU A 129 17.42 31.75 -24.41
N THR A 130 18.08 32.90 -24.59
CA THR A 130 17.82 34.16 -23.89
C THR A 130 16.57 34.87 -24.37
N ASN A 131 15.76 34.26 -25.24
CA ASN A 131 14.50 34.80 -25.73
C ASN A 131 13.31 34.54 -24.77
N GLN A 132 13.51 34.62 -23.46
CA GLN A 132 12.44 34.40 -22.47
C GLN A 132 11.75 35.73 -22.13
N ASN A 133 10.57 35.99 -22.69
CA ASN A 133 9.83 37.22 -22.41
C ASN A 133 9.41 37.29 -20.93
N TYR A 134 8.75 36.24 -20.44
CA TYR A 134 8.44 36.07 -19.01
C TYR A 134 7.99 34.63 -18.72
N ALA A 135 8.08 34.22 -17.45
CA ALA A 135 7.53 32.96 -16.97
C ALA A 135 7.19 33.01 -15.48
N VAL A 136 6.11 32.32 -15.11
CA VAL A 136 5.72 32.02 -13.73
C VAL A 136 5.96 30.53 -13.47
N ARG A 137 6.66 30.21 -12.39
CA ARG A 137 7.18 28.86 -12.13
C ARG A 137 7.08 28.46 -10.66
N PHE A 138 7.21 27.16 -10.41
CA PHE A 138 7.37 26.58 -9.08
C PHE A 138 8.68 25.80 -8.97
N GLN A 139 9.38 25.93 -7.84
CA GLN A 139 10.56 25.13 -7.52
C GLN A 139 10.35 24.33 -6.23
N GLU A 140 10.52 23.01 -6.29
CA GLU A 140 10.41 22.11 -5.14
C GLU A 140 11.50 22.40 -4.08
N THR A 141 11.12 22.37 -2.79
CA THR A 141 12.02 22.73 -1.65
C THR A 141 12.00 21.79 -0.44
N GLY A 142 11.50 20.56 -0.58
CA GLY A 142 11.45 19.56 0.50
C GLY A 142 10.31 19.76 1.51
N GLY A 143 9.29 20.54 1.15
CA GLY A 143 8.15 20.85 2.03
C GLY A 143 7.06 21.69 1.34
N GLY A 144 6.99 21.61 0.01
CA GLY A 144 6.21 22.51 -0.84
C GLY A 144 7.03 23.05 -2.01
N ALA A 145 6.60 24.16 -2.60
CA ALA A 145 7.32 24.80 -3.70
C ALA A 145 7.41 26.33 -3.57
N GLN A 146 8.55 26.92 -3.91
CA GLN A 146 8.68 28.37 -4.05
C GLN A 146 7.98 28.84 -5.33
N LEU A 147 7.24 29.93 -5.25
CA LEU A 147 6.71 30.67 -6.40
C LEU A 147 7.84 31.48 -7.03
N GLY A 148 7.96 31.44 -8.35
CA GLY A 148 9.03 32.13 -9.06
C GLY A 148 8.55 32.91 -10.28
N PHE A 149 9.30 33.97 -10.57
CA PHE A 149 9.13 34.81 -11.76
C PHE A 149 10.46 34.90 -12.50
N LEU A 150 10.44 34.81 -13.83
CA LEU A 150 11.63 34.82 -14.69
C LEU A 150 11.39 35.66 -15.92
N PHE A 151 12.35 36.46 -16.34
CA PHE A 151 12.42 37.03 -17.67
C PHE A 151 13.87 37.31 -18.08
N THR A 152 14.10 37.62 -19.34
CA THR A 152 15.37 38.15 -19.83
C THR A 152 15.20 39.59 -20.31
N SER A 153 16.20 40.42 -20.07
CA SER A 153 16.30 41.75 -20.67
C SER A 153 17.47 41.81 -21.64
N GLN A 154 17.45 42.79 -22.54
CA GLN A 154 18.57 43.09 -23.43
C GLN A 154 19.03 44.53 -23.20
N HIS A 155 20.32 44.72 -22.97
CA HIS A 155 20.88 46.05 -22.80
C HIS A 155 20.83 46.81 -24.14
N PRO A 156 20.25 48.03 -24.19
CA PRO A 156 19.97 48.73 -25.45
C PRO A 156 21.23 49.08 -26.25
N GLU A 157 22.33 49.43 -25.58
CA GLU A 157 23.57 49.82 -26.27
C GLU A 157 24.50 48.65 -26.60
N THR A 158 24.66 47.69 -25.68
CA THR A 158 25.63 46.60 -25.84
C THR A 158 25.03 45.34 -26.47
N GLY A 159 23.69 45.25 -26.57
CA GLY A 159 22.99 44.07 -27.04
C GLY A 159 23.11 42.84 -26.13
N LYS A 160 23.77 42.95 -24.97
CA LYS A 160 23.96 41.85 -24.02
C LYS A 160 22.64 41.48 -23.34
N PHE A 161 22.37 40.18 -23.25
CA PHE A 161 21.23 39.64 -22.52
C PHE A 161 21.58 39.43 -21.04
N ALA A 162 20.59 39.63 -20.17
CA ALA A 162 20.66 39.37 -18.74
C ALA A 162 19.42 38.57 -18.29
N TRP A 163 19.60 37.63 -17.37
CA TRP A 163 18.53 36.82 -16.80
C TRP A 163 18.12 37.35 -15.44
N HIS A 164 16.83 37.59 -15.27
CA HIS A 164 16.26 38.11 -14.03
C HIS A 164 15.30 37.09 -13.48
N ARG A 165 15.64 36.51 -12.32
CA ARG A 165 14.83 35.49 -11.68
C ARG A 165 14.60 35.81 -10.23
N TRP A 166 13.35 35.69 -9.82
CA TRP A 166 12.93 35.87 -8.44
C TRP A 166 12.30 34.58 -7.91
N TRP A 167 12.57 34.28 -6.63
CA TRP A 167 11.94 33.19 -5.87
C TRP A 167 11.37 33.70 -4.57
N SER A 168 10.15 33.27 -4.24
CA SER A 168 9.52 33.57 -2.95
C SER A 168 10.28 32.97 -1.79
N ALA A 169 10.35 33.69 -0.67
CA ALA A 169 10.91 33.17 0.58
C ALA A 169 9.97 32.16 1.24
N ALA A 170 8.66 32.40 1.13
CA ALA A 170 7.63 31.45 1.57
C ALA A 170 7.38 30.38 0.49
N THR A 171 6.97 29.20 0.93
CA THR A 171 6.61 28.08 0.05
C THR A 171 5.10 27.93 -0.03
N VAL A 172 4.61 27.54 -1.19
CA VAL A 172 3.26 27.00 -1.38
C VAL A 172 3.25 25.59 -0.79
N PRO A 173 2.34 25.28 0.15
CA PRO A 173 2.27 23.95 0.76
C PRO A 173 2.00 22.83 -0.26
N PRO A 174 2.43 21.59 0.02
CA PRO A 174 2.36 20.47 -0.92
C PRO A 174 0.97 19.83 -1.00
N THR A 175 0.06 20.13 -0.07
CA THR A 175 -1.28 19.53 0.01
C THR A 175 -2.36 20.60 0.12
N GLY A 176 -3.51 20.33 -0.50
CA GLY A 176 -4.61 21.29 -0.57
C GLY A 176 -4.52 22.25 -1.77
N TRP A 177 -5.56 23.08 -1.91
CA TRP A 177 -5.59 24.17 -2.89
C TRP A 177 -5.06 25.45 -2.26
N HIS A 178 -4.22 26.15 -3.00
CA HIS A 178 -3.58 27.40 -2.60
C HIS A 178 -3.84 28.49 -3.63
N HIS A 179 -4.01 29.72 -3.18
CA HIS A 179 -4.08 30.86 -4.08
C HIS A 179 -2.70 31.49 -4.18
N VAL A 180 -2.21 31.68 -5.41
CA VAL A 180 -0.98 32.42 -5.66
C VAL A 180 -1.26 33.61 -6.55
N ALA A 181 -0.60 34.74 -6.26
CA ALA A 181 -0.64 35.91 -7.12
C ALA A 181 0.73 36.57 -7.16
N LEU A 182 1.08 37.20 -8.29
CA LEU A 182 2.24 38.06 -8.40
C LEU A 182 2.01 39.18 -9.41
N GLN A 183 2.68 40.30 -9.20
CA GLN A 183 2.71 41.40 -10.16
C GLN A 183 4.14 41.92 -10.34
N TYR A 184 4.45 42.44 -11.53
CA TYR A 184 5.69 43.14 -11.81
C TYR A 184 5.47 44.23 -12.86
N THR A 185 5.95 45.45 -12.61
CA THR A 185 6.01 46.52 -13.61
C THR A 185 7.38 46.50 -14.27
N PHE A 186 7.42 46.16 -15.55
CA PHE A 186 8.69 46.08 -16.27
C PHE A 186 9.32 47.45 -16.42
N GLY A 187 10.61 47.55 -16.08
CA GLY A 187 11.31 48.84 -16.02
C GLY A 187 11.28 49.52 -14.65
N GLU A 188 10.68 48.88 -13.64
CA GLU A 188 10.71 49.32 -12.25
C GLU A 188 11.25 48.17 -11.37
N ALA A 189 12.54 48.19 -11.06
CA ALA A 189 13.26 47.11 -10.37
C ALA A 189 12.62 46.65 -9.04
N GLU A 190 11.97 47.57 -8.33
CA GLU A 190 11.40 47.35 -6.99
C GLU A 190 9.88 47.09 -7.00
N SER A 191 9.26 46.95 -8.19
CA SER A 191 7.80 46.85 -8.34
C SER A 191 7.22 45.47 -8.03
N LEU A 192 8.05 44.42 -7.94
CA LEU A 192 7.57 43.05 -7.75
C LEU A 192 6.81 42.90 -6.42
N ARG A 193 5.57 42.43 -6.47
CA ARG A 193 4.79 42.00 -5.30
C ARG A 193 4.23 40.61 -5.55
N ALA A 194 4.14 39.80 -4.51
CA ALA A 194 3.61 38.45 -4.60
C ALA A 194 2.84 38.08 -3.34
N TRP A 195 1.90 37.15 -3.48
CA TRP A 195 1.05 36.65 -2.41
C TRP A 195 0.90 35.13 -2.50
N ILE A 196 0.85 34.49 -1.34
CA ILE A 196 0.49 33.08 -1.18
C ILE A 196 -0.62 33.02 -0.14
N ASP A 197 -1.75 32.40 -0.49
CA ASP A 197 -2.94 32.27 0.36
C ASP A 197 -3.42 33.61 0.93
N GLY A 198 -3.50 34.61 0.06
CA GLY A 198 -3.92 35.97 0.41
C GLY A 198 -2.89 36.79 1.18
N LYS A 199 -1.75 36.22 1.58
CA LYS A 199 -0.73 36.88 2.39
C LYS A 199 0.42 37.39 1.52
N PRO A 200 0.86 38.65 1.67
CA PRO A 200 2.01 39.15 0.94
C PRO A 200 3.28 38.39 1.34
N VAL A 201 4.11 38.06 0.36
CA VAL A 201 5.37 37.34 0.56
C VAL A 201 6.55 38.12 0.00
N THR A 202 7.70 38.01 0.68
CA THR A 202 8.97 38.51 0.18
C THR A 202 9.69 37.42 -0.63
N GLY A 203 10.82 37.76 -1.25
CA GLY A 203 11.64 36.80 -1.95
C GLY A 203 12.99 37.37 -2.36
N LYS A 204 13.77 36.58 -3.09
CA LYS A 204 15.14 36.91 -3.49
C LYS A 204 15.25 36.88 -5.00
N TRP A 205 15.94 37.88 -5.54
CA TRP A 205 16.42 37.85 -6.92
C TRP A 205 17.75 37.11 -6.98
N ASP A 206 17.92 36.25 -7.98
CA ASP A 206 19.19 35.61 -8.34
C ASP A 206 19.51 35.86 -9.83
N LEU A 207 20.54 35.19 -10.35
CA LEU A 207 21.12 35.46 -11.68
C LEU A 207 21.63 36.91 -11.77
N ASP A 208 21.15 37.72 -12.72
CA ASP A 208 21.57 39.12 -12.89
C ASP A 208 20.77 40.11 -12.00
N GLY A 209 19.91 39.61 -11.10
CA GLY A 209 19.24 40.42 -10.09
C GLY A 209 18.06 41.24 -10.63
N LYS A 210 17.72 42.31 -9.91
CA LYS A 210 16.65 43.25 -10.30
C LYS A 210 17.14 44.15 -11.45
N THR A 211 16.21 44.66 -12.26
CA THR A 211 16.54 45.54 -13.39
C THR A 211 15.46 46.57 -13.67
N ASP A 212 15.85 47.72 -14.24
CA ASP A 212 14.96 48.74 -14.81
C ASP A 212 14.86 48.61 -16.35
N LEU A 213 15.33 47.49 -16.90
CA LEU A 213 15.16 47.15 -18.31
C LEU A 213 13.86 46.35 -18.54
N PRO A 214 13.18 46.56 -19.68
CA PRO A 214 12.03 45.76 -20.08
C PRO A 214 12.46 44.33 -20.45
N PRO A 215 11.50 43.39 -20.55
CA PRO A 215 11.82 42.06 -21.02
C PRO A 215 12.08 42.11 -22.53
N VAL A 216 12.78 41.11 -23.04
CA VAL A 216 12.80 40.83 -24.47
C VAL A 216 11.37 40.56 -24.94
N GLN A 217 11.04 40.99 -26.15
CA GLN A 217 9.71 40.80 -26.73
C GLN A 217 9.81 40.18 -28.11
N ASP A 218 8.87 39.29 -28.39
CA ASP A 218 8.71 38.61 -29.67
C ASP A 218 7.23 38.24 -29.89
N ALA A 219 6.97 37.60 -31.02
CA ALA A 219 5.67 37.03 -31.35
C ALA A 219 5.45 35.60 -30.83
N ASP A 220 6.26 35.09 -29.91
CA ASP A 220 6.12 33.72 -29.42
C ASP A 220 4.77 33.51 -28.72
N ASP A 221 4.24 32.30 -28.82
CA ASP A 221 3.02 31.92 -28.13
C ASP A 221 3.24 31.81 -26.62
N LEU A 222 2.18 32.08 -25.86
CA LEU A 222 2.13 31.81 -24.43
C LEU A 222 1.75 30.33 -24.23
N VAL A 223 2.46 29.64 -23.35
CA VAL A 223 2.23 28.23 -23.03
C VAL A 223 1.90 28.07 -21.55
N ILE A 224 0.88 27.27 -21.24
CA ILE A 224 0.45 26.96 -19.87
C ILE A 224 0.73 25.49 -19.57
N GLY A 225 1.24 25.23 -18.37
CA GLY A 225 1.56 23.90 -17.85
C GLY A 225 2.96 23.41 -18.21
N THR A 226 3.71 24.14 -19.04
CA THR A 226 5.10 23.83 -19.37
C THR A 226 5.82 25.05 -19.95
N GLY A 227 7.15 24.94 -20.04
CA GLY A 227 7.95 25.84 -20.87
C GLY A 227 7.94 25.35 -22.31
N TYR A 228 8.30 26.21 -23.26
CA TYR A 228 8.17 25.87 -24.68
C TYR A 228 8.82 24.54 -25.10
N THR A 229 10.02 24.21 -24.58
CA THR A 229 10.75 22.98 -24.93
C THR A 229 10.06 21.70 -24.44
N ARG A 230 8.99 21.82 -23.65
CA ARG A 230 8.22 20.71 -23.06
C ARG A 230 9.10 19.67 -22.35
N GLY A 231 10.16 20.13 -21.69
CA GLY A 231 11.04 19.25 -20.92
C GLY A 231 10.29 18.62 -19.74
N GLU A 232 10.52 17.33 -19.49
CA GLU A 232 9.87 16.63 -18.36
C GLU A 232 10.17 17.31 -17.02
N GLY A 233 11.44 17.67 -16.80
CA GLY A 233 11.91 18.38 -15.60
C GLY A 233 11.61 19.88 -15.58
N SER A 234 10.80 20.38 -16.51
CA SER A 234 10.32 21.76 -16.52
C SER A 234 8.81 21.88 -16.69
N SER A 235 8.07 20.77 -16.66
CA SER A 235 6.63 20.75 -16.91
C SER A 235 5.84 20.60 -15.61
N PHE A 236 4.78 21.38 -15.47
CA PHE A 236 3.93 21.36 -14.29
C PHE A 236 3.12 20.08 -14.19
N ARG A 237 3.22 19.46 -13.01
CA ARG A 237 2.40 18.32 -12.59
C ARG A 237 1.58 18.76 -11.40
N GLY A 238 0.26 18.81 -11.57
CA GLY A 238 -0.65 19.29 -10.53
C GLY A 238 -2.00 19.68 -11.12
N TRP A 239 -2.69 20.57 -10.43
CA TRP A 239 -4.00 21.06 -10.86
C TRP A 239 -4.04 22.58 -10.75
N LEU A 240 -4.67 23.21 -11.73
CA LEU A 240 -4.86 24.66 -11.81
C LEU A 240 -6.35 24.97 -11.89
N ASP A 241 -6.72 26.08 -11.29
CA ASP A 241 -8.04 26.68 -11.33
C ASP A 241 -7.94 28.21 -11.34
N ASN A 242 -8.94 28.91 -11.89
CA ASN A 242 -9.01 30.37 -12.02
C ASN A 242 -7.65 31.02 -12.34
N LEU A 243 -6.96 30.52 -13.36
CA LEU A 243 -5.71 31.13 -13.83
C LEU A 243 -6.05 32.41 -14.59
N ALA A 244 -5.42 33.52 -14.25
CA ALA A 244 -5.68 34.79 -14.90
C ALA A 244 -4.41 35.65 -15.07
N ILE A 245 -4.36 36.40 -16.17
CA ILE A 245 -3.30 37.36 -16.48
C ILE A 245 -3.92 38.75 -16.67
N TYR A 246 -3.27 39.77 -16.12
CA TYR A 246 -3.73 41.16 -16.07
C TYR A 246 -2.66 42.11 -16.59
N ARG A 247 -3.11 43.29 -17.04
CA ARG A 247 -2.25 44.45 -17.37
C ARG A 247 -2.15 45.49 -16.25
N CYS A 248 -2.58 45.13 -15.04
CA CYS A 248 -2.56 46.00 -13.87
C CYS A 248 -2.03 45.24 -12.65
N GLY A 249 -1.70 46.00 -11.61
CA GLY A 249 -1.39 45.43 -10.30
C GLY A 249 -2.67 45.06 -9.52
N PHE A 250 -2.46 44.47 -8.36
CA PHE A 250 -3.46 44.07 -7.39
C PHE A 250 -3.37 44.91 -6.13
N ASP A 251 -4.53 45.18 -5.54
CA ASP A 251 -4.62 45.66 -4.17
C ASP A 251 -4.45 44.46 -3.20
N SER A 252 -3.65 44.63 -2.15
CA SER A 252 -3.38 43.54 -1.19
C SER A 252 -4.61 43.11 -0.41
N GLU A 253 -5.54 44.02 -0.12
CA GLU A 253 -6.80 43.67 0.54
C GLU A 253 -7.71 42.85 -0.38
N VAL A 254 -7.69 43.14 -1.69
CA VAL A 254 -8.44 42.37 -2.69
C VAL A 254 -7.91 40.94 -2.74
N ILE A 255 -6.59 40.75 -2.83
CA ILE A 255 -5.96 39.42 -2.83
C ILE A 255 -6.22 38.69 -1.51
N ALA A 256 -6.13 39.37 -0.36
CA ALA A 256 -6.43 38.77 0.93
C ALA A 256 -7.87 38.25 1.04
N ARG A 257 -8.86 38.98 0.48
CA ARG A 257 -10.28 38.57 0.51
C ARG A 257 -10.61 37.41 -0.44
N ARG A 258 -9.79 37.20 -1.48
CA ARG A 258 -9.96 36.09 -2.44
C ARG A 258 -9.63 34.74 -1.82
N TYR A 259 -8.66 34.67 -0.90
CA TYR A 259 -8.37 33.44 -0.18
C TYR A 259 -9.25 33.30 1.07
N GLN A 260 -10.35 32.56 0.92
CA GLN A 260 -11.19 32.14 2.04
C GLN A 260 -11.03 30.65 2.27
N TYR A 261 -10.51 30.29 3.45
CA TYR A 261 -10.26 28.91 3.83
C TYR A 261 -10.85 28.62 5.20
N VAL A 262 -11.68 27.60 5.27
CA VAL A 262 -12.20 27.04 6.52
C VAL A 262 -11.44 25.74 6.78
N PRO A 263 -10.52 25.70 7.77
CA PRO A 263 -9.84 24.46 8.10
C PRO A 263 -10.87 23.39 8.50
N PRO A 264 -10.64 22.12 8.13
CA PRO A 264 -11.51 21.05 8.60
C PRO A 264 -11.52 21.02 10.13
N PRO A 265 -12.64 20.66 10.77
CA PRO A 265 -12.68 20.50 12.21
C PRO A 265 -11.65 19.44 12.64
N PRO A 266 -11.06 19.53 13.85
CA PRO A 266 -10.18 18.50 14.36
C PRO A 266 -10.87 17.14 14.30
N ALA A 267 -10.16 16.14 13.77
CA ALA A 267 -10.74 14.82 13.55
C ALA A 267 -11.08 14.08 14.86
N VAL A 268 -10.55 14.54 16.00
CA VAL A 268 -10.95 14.18 17.35
C VAL A 268 -10.83 15.41 18.26
N THR A 269 -11.80 15.60 19.17
CA THR A 269 -11.75 16.66 20.19
C THR A 269 -11.79 16.08 21.60
N ARG A 270 -11.46 16.90 22.61
CA ARG A 270 -11.46 16.46 24.02
C ARG A 270 -12.85 16.01 24.48
N GLU A 271 -13.89 16.64 23.96
CA GLU A 271 -15.30 16.37 24.31
C GLU A 271 -15.77 15.00 23.80
N MET A 272 -15.12 14.45 22.77
CA MET A 272 -15.42 13.12 22.25
C MET A 272 -14.88 12.00 23.13
N ILE A 273 -13.95 12.31 24.04
CA ILE A 273 -13.21 11.31 24.80
C ILE A 273 -14.03 10.78 25.98
N PRO A 274 -14.33 9.47 26.04
CA PRO A 274 -15.02 8.91 27.20
C PRO A 274 -14.11 8.96 28.45
N PRO A 275 -14.63 9.36 29.62
CA PRO A 275 -13.83 9.46 30.84
C PRO A 275 -13.16 8.13 31.21
N GLY A 276 -11.84 8.18 31.47
CA GLY A 276 -11.07 7.02 31.91
C GLY A 276 -10.90 5.92 30.85
N LYS A 277 -11.18 6.21 29.58
CA LYS A 277 -11.05 5.28 28.45
C LYS A 277 -10.25 5.88 27.32
N VAL A 278 -9.67 5.00 26.50
CA VAL A 278 -9.07 5.33 25.22
C VAL A 278 -10.15 5.16 24.15
N LEU A 279 -10.51 6.24 23.46
CA LEU A 279 -11.35 6.20 22.27
C LEU A 279 -10.50 5.71 21.10
N VAL A 280 -10.86 4.58 20.50
CA VAL A 280 -10.18 4.05 19.31
C VAL A 280 -11.08 4.23 18.10
N GLN A 281 -10.58 4.91 17.08
CA GLN A 281 -11.24 5.17 15.81
C GLN A 281 -10.44 4.51 14.68
N ILE A 282 -11.12 3.74 13.83
CA ILE A 282 -10.54 3.18 12.61
C ILE A 282 -11.14 3.92 11.43
N SER A 283 -10.28 4.35 10.51
CA SER A 283 -10.66 4.98 9.26
C SER A 283 -10.20 4.11 8.10
N GLU A 284 -11.15 3.67 7.29
CA GLU A 284 -10.89 2.91 6.07
C GLU A 284 -11.02 3.77 4.81
N LYS A 285 -11.68 4.93 4.91
CA LYS A 285 -11.87 5.88 3.81
C LYS A 285 -11.13 7.19 4.10
N GLY A 286 -10.73 7.90 3.03
CA GLY A 286 -9.91 9.11 3.15
C GLY A 286 -8.46 8.82 3.57
N VAL A 287 -8.01 7.56 3.44
CA VAL A 287 -6.66 7.11 3.76
C VAL A 287 -5.81 7.07 2.48
N PRO A 288 -4.64 7.73 2.43
CA PRO A 288 -3.76 7.70 1.26
C PRO A 288 -3.32 6.28 0.89
N GLU A 289 -3.19 6.00 -0.42
CA GLU A 289 -2.74 4.69 -0.94
C GLU A 289 -1.27 4.37 -0.62
N ALA A 290 -0.46 5.41 -0.42
CA ALA A 290 0.95 5.32 -0.04
C ALA A 290 1.14 5.71 1.44
N ASN A 291 2.34 5.52 1.97
CA ASN A 291 2.68 5.99 3.31
C ASN A 291 2.54 7.52 3.38
N GLY A 292 1.56 7.99 4.14
CA GLY A 292 1.28 9.39 4.38
C GLY A 292 0.11 9.53 5.34
N TRP A 293 0.12 10.60 6.15
CA TRP A 293 -0.97 10.87 7.08
C TRP A 293 -2.23 11.28 6.31
N PRO A 294 -3.42 10.77 6.69
CA PRO A 294 -4.66 11.18 6.04
C PRO A 294 -5.02 12.61 6.43
N ASP A 295 -5.34 13.45 5.43
CA ASP A 295 -5.80 14.82 5.67
C ASP A 295 -7.21 14.83 6.30
N GLU A 296 -8.13 14.02 5.78
CA GLU A 296 -9.54 13.96 6.20
C GLU A 296 -10.01 12.49 6.31
N PRO A 297 -9.47 11.72 7.26
CA PRO A 297 -9.84 10.31 7.42
C PRO A 297 -11.30 10.19 7.88
N GLN A 298 -12.09 9.37 7.18
CA GLN A 298 -13.47 9.09 7.57
C GLN A 298 -13.49 7.88 8.51
N VAL A 299 -13.90 8.09 9.75
CA VAL A 299 -14.04 7.03 10.76
C VAL A 299 -15.15 6.06 10.34
N THR A 300 -14.80 4.79 10.14
CA THR A 300 -15.74 3.73 9.79
C THR A 300 -16.11 2.85 10.98
N GLU A 301 -15.27 2.84 12.02
CA GLU A 301 -15.50 2.04 13.21
C GLU A 301 -14.93 2.72 14.45
N THR A 302 -15.56 2.50 15.60
CA THR A 302 -15.11 3.05 16.88
C THR A 302 -15.35 2.04 17.99
N TYR A 303 -14.39 1.93 18.90
CA TYR A 303 -14.50 1.15 20.14
C TYR A 303 -13.67 1.82 21.25
N THR A 304 -13.70 1.27 22.46
CA THR A 304 -12.95 1.81 23.59
C THR A 304 -12.00 0.78 24.18
N GLU A 305 -10.84 1.26 24.65
CA GLU A 305 -9.86 0.49 25.41
C GLU A 305 -9.54 1.14 26.76
N ASP A 306 -8.82 0.41 27.61
CA ASP A 306 -8.43 0.89 28.94
C ASP A 306 -7.02 1.53 28.99
N VAL A 307 -6.17 1.20 28.02
CA VAL A 307 -4.75 1.59 27.96
C VAL A 307 -4.31 1.76 26.49
N PHE A 308 -3.22 2.50 26.27
CA PHE A 308 -2.61 2.63 24.94
C PHE A 308 -1.71 1.42 24.61
N GLY A 309 -2.32 0.24 24.50
CA GLY A 309 -1.62 -0.98 24.07
C GLY A 309 -2.48 -1.81 23.14
N PHE A 310 -1.99 -2.04 21.92
CA PHE A 310 -2.74 -2.71 20.86
C PHE A 310 -1.85 -3.71 20.12
N PHE A 311 -2.41 -4.87 19.78
CA PHE A 311 -1.76 -5.89 18.93
C PHE A 311 -2.67 -6.45 17.84
N GLU A 312 -3.96 -6.18 17.94
CA GLU A 312 -4.99 -6.57 16.99
C GLU A 312 -6.12 -5.55 17.06
N VAL A 313 -6.80 -5.33 15.93
CA VAL A 313 -8.06 -4.59 15.88
C VAL A 313 -9.23 -5.57 15.81
N PRO A 314 -10.44 -5.21 16.29
CA PRO A 314 -11.62 -6.04 16.11
C PRO A 314 -11.76 -6.55 14.66
N HIS A 315 -12.35 -7.71 14.45
CA HIS A 315 -12.57 -8.23 13.11
C HIS A 315 -13.78 -7.58 12.46
N LYS A 316 -13.63 -7.26 11.17
CA LYS A 316 -14.76 -6.84 10.33
C LYS A 316 -15.53 -8.07 9.86
N TYR A 317 -16.85 -7.99 9.85
CA TYR A 317 -17.72 -9.05 9.35
C TYR A 317 -18.67 -8.48 8.29
N VAL A 318 -18.85 -9.21 7.20
CA VAL A 318 -19.90 -8.88 6.21
C VAL A 318 -21.27 -9.32 6.72
N SER A 319 -22.34 -8.93 6.02
CA SER A 319 -23.73 -9.25 6.40
C SER A 319 -23.99 -10.73 6.65
N THR A 320 -23.27 -11.65 5.99
CA THR A 320 -23.43 -13.09 6.25
C THR A 320 -22.80 -13.56 7.57
N GLY A 321 -22.07 -12.72 8.29
CA GLY A 321 -21.27 -13.11 9.46
C GLY A 321 -19.98 -13.86 9.13
N VAL A 322 -19.53 -13.77 7.87
CA VAL A 322 -18.20 -14.19 7.44
C VAL A 322 -17.21 -13.05 7.73
N ARG A 323 -15.98 -13.38 8.15
CA ARG A 323 -14.93 -12.38 8.36
C ARG A 323 -14.62 -11.71 7.04
N ALA A 324 -14.60 -10.38 7.05
CA ALA A 324 -14.26 -9.53 5.92
C ALA A 324 -12.83 -9.02 6.05
N ASP A 325 -12.24 -8.62 4.93
CA ASP A 325 -11.00 -7.86 4.93
C ASP A 325 -11.27 -6.40 5.32
N ARG A 326 -10.32 -5.82 6.06
CA ARG A 326 -10.26 -4.36 6.25
C ARG A 326 -9.64 -3.71 5.02
N GLN A 327 -10.03 -2.47 4.74
CA GLN A 327 -9.44 -1.72 3.64
C GLN A 327 -7.93 -1.53 3.87
N ASN A 328 -7.14 -1.79 2.81
CA ASN A 328 -5.72 -1.48 2.78
C ASN A 328 -5.51 -0.32 1.79
N PRO A 329 -5.05 0.85 2.23
CA PRO A 329 -4.56 1.15 3.59
C PRO A 329 -5.69 1.53 4.55
N SER A 330 -5.44 1.40 5.85
CA SER A 330 -6.33 1.95 6.89
C SER A 330 -5.54 2.74 7.94
N HIS A 331 -6.23 3.56 8.71
CA HIS A 331 -5.66 4.42 9.74
C HIS A 331 -6.34 4.12 11.08
N LEU A 332 -5.54 4.00 12.14
CA LEU A 332 -6.03 3.86 13.50
C LEU A 332 -5.61 5.10 14.31
N ARG A 333 -6.58 5.67 15.03
CA ARG A 333 -6.38 6.71 16.03
C ARG A 333 -6.86 6.24 17.39
N ALA A 334 -5.99 6.31 18.39
CA ALA A 334 -6.33 6.11 19.79
C ALA A 334 -6.19 7.45 20.52
N SER A 335 -7.20 7.87 21.28
CA SER A 335 -7.21 9.18 21.94
C SER A 335 -7.77 9.09 23.36
N ALA A 336 -7.13 9.79 24.30
CA ALA A 336 -7.57 9.78 25.70
C ALA A 336 -7.16 11.05 26.46
N ILE A 337 -7.85 11.32 27.57
CA ILE A 337 -7.40 12.29 28.58
C ILE A 337 -6.62 11.52 29.65
N VAL A 338 -5.32 11.77 29.73
CA VAL A 338 -4.41 11.06 30.64
C VAL A 338 -3.95 12.01 31.74
N LYS A 339 -4.09 11.59 33.00
CA LYS A 339 -3.59 12.37 34.14
C LYS A 339 -2.15 12.00 34.45
N LEU A 340 -1.22 12.94 34.31
CA LEU A 340 0.20 12.74 34.61
C LEU A 340 0.64 13.58 35.82
N PRO A 341 1.59 13.10 36.63
CA PRO A 341 2.21 13.92 37.67
C PRO A 341 3.07 15.02 37.04
N LYS A 342 3.35 16.07 37.80
CA LYS A 342 4.34 17.08 37.39
C LYS A 342 5.73 16.46 37.52
N GLY A 343 6.59 16.65 36.52
CA GLY A 343 7.95 16.12 36.57
C GLY A 343 8.53 15.79 35.20
N LYS A 344 9.78 15.33 35.21
CA LYS A 344 10.51 14.92 34.00
C LYS A 344 10.37 13.40 33.80
N HIS A 345 9.51 13.01 32.88
CA HIS A 345 9.18 11.62 32.59
C HIS A 345 9.82 11.16 31.28
N ARG A 346 9.72 9.87 30.97
CA ARG A 346 10.13 9.32 29.68
C ARG A 346 8.91 8.73 28.97
N LEU A 347 8.71 9.08 27.71
CA LEU A 347 7.65 8.54 26.85
C LEU A 347 8.27 7.60 25.80
N LEU A 348 7.53 6.55 25.48
CA LEU A 348 7.86 5.58 24.44
C LEU A 348 6.67 5.43 23.51
N LEU A 349 6.96 5.40 22.21
CA LEU A 349 6.05 5.04 21.13
C LEU A 349 6.60 3.80 20.43
N ARG A 350 5.83 2.73 20.41
CA ARG A 350 6.10 1.55 19.59
C ARG A 350 5.07 1.43 18.49
N GLY A 351 5.52 1.07 17.29
CA GLY A 351 4.61 0.71 16.20
C GLY A 351 5.31 0.00 15.04
N ARG A 352 4.54 -0.79 14.29
CA ARG A 352 5.00 -1.45 13.06
C ARG A 352 4.97 -0.50 11.87
N GLY A 353 3.81 0.13 11.65
CA GLY A 353 3.59 1.12 10.60
C GLY A 353 4.14 2.50 10.93
N MET A 354 3.90 3.44 10.02
CA MET A 354 4.11 4.87 10.30
C MET A 354 3.21 5.26 11.48
N SER A 355 3.79 5.73 12.57
CA SER A 355 3.10 5.93 13.85
C SER A 355 3.53 7.24 14.50
N ARG A 356 2.64 7.94 15.21
CA ARG A 356 2.99 9.16 15.95
C ARG A 356 2.25 9.28 17.28
N LEU A 357 2.88 9.97 18.22
CA LEU A 357 2.31 10.32 19.52
C LEU A 357 2.24 11.84 19.65
N ILE A 358 1.03 12.34 19.87
CA ILE A 358 0.71 13.75 20.06
C ILE A 358 0.22 13.95 21.48
N VAL A 359 0.76 14.94 22.18
CA VAL A 359 0.34 15.33 23.53
C VAL A 359 0.05 16.82 23.54
N ASP A 360 -1.16 17.19 23.95
CA ASP A 360 -1.65 18.58 23.99
C ASP A 360 -1.44 19.34 22.67
N GLY A 361 -1.74 18.67 21.56
CA GLY A 361 -1.62 19.21 20.21
C GLY A 361 -0.19 19.29 19.66
N LYS A 362 0.81 18.84 20.42
CA LYS A 362 2.22 18.79 19.97
C LYS A 362 2.62 17.36 19.66
N GLU A 363 3.09 17.12 18.43
CA GLU A 363 3.70 15.84 18.07
C GLU A 363 5.03 15.67 18.81
N LEU A 364 5.13 14.63 19.63
CA LEU A 364 6.27 14.38 20.50
C LEU A 364 7.18 13.27 19.99
N LEU A 365 6.60 12.21 19.40
CA LEU A 365 7.31 11.03 18.91
C LEU A 365 6.74 10.61 17.56
N GLU A 366 7.59 10.10 16.66
CA GLU A 366 7.20 9.53 15.37
C GLU A 366 8.09 8.32 15.05
N ASN A 367 7.47 7.29 14.47
CA ASN A 367 8.12 6.22 13.72
C ASN A 367 7.76 6.41 12.25
N GLY A 368 8.75 6.58 11.37
CA GLY A 368 8.54 6.76 9.92
C GLY A 368 7.93 5.52 9.23
N PRO A 369 7.86 5.43 7.90
CA PRO A 369 7.38 4.23 7.19
C PRO A 369 8.31 3.03 7.42
N ARG A 370 7.77 1.80 7.41
CA ARG A 370 8.57 0.58 7.61
C ARG A 370 9.60 0.40 6.49
N THR A 371 10.84 0.10 6.87
CA THR A 371 11.96 -0.22 5.98
C THR A 371 12.00 -1.73 5.68
N LEU A 372 12.54 -2.12 4.53
CA LEU A 372 12.78 -3.53 4.24
C LEU A 372 13.90 -4.07 5.13
N ASP A 373 13.65 -5.20 5.77
CA ASP A 373 14.74 -6.11 6.10
C ASP A 373 15.16 -6.84 4.82
N SER A 374 16.44 -7.19 4.74
CA SER A 374 16.97 -8.01 3.65
C SER A 374 16.09 -9.26 3.49
N GLY A 375 15.78 -9.63 2.24
CA GLY A 375 14.89 -10.76 1.97
C GLY A 375 15.35 -12.05 2.65
N GLY A 376 14.48 -13.06 2.74
CA GLY A 376 14.74 -14.31 3.48
C GLY A 376 15.98 -15.11 3.05
N HIS A 377 16.66 -14.69 1.97
CA HIS A 377 17.92 -15.25 1.46
C HIS A 377 19.17 -14.63 2.08
N THR A 378 19.06 -13.54 2.85
CA THR A 378 20.19 -12.92 3.53
C THR A 378 20.20 -13.35 5.00
N PRO A 379 21.37 -13.65 5.60
CA PRO A 379 21.49 -13.76 7.05
C PRO A 379 20.92 -12.50 7.70
N LEU A 380 20.10 -12.66 8.75
CA LEU A 380 19.72 -11.52 9.58
C LEU A 380 21.03 -10.89 10.08
N ALA A 381 21.18 -9.58 9.89
CA ALA A 381 22.28 -8.87 10.51
C ALA A 381 22.25 -9.18 12.01
N VAL A 382 23.41 -9.46 12.59
CA VAL A 382 23.49 -9.59 14.04
C VAL A 382 23.03 -8.26 14.62
N GLN A 383 21.97 -8.30 15.43
CA GLN A 383 21.39 -7.11 16.02
C GLN A 383 22.22 -6.75 17.27
N ASP A 384 23.42 -6.25 17.04
CA ASP A 384 24.37 -5.89 18.11
C ASP A 384 23.94 -4.62 18.85
N ASP A 385 23.17 -3.74 18.19
CA ASP A 385 22.62 -2.52 18.76
C ASP A 385 21.10 -2.67 18.96
N TYR A 386 20.67 -2.66 20.22
CA TYR A 386 19.27 -2.58 20.60
C TYR A 386 19.06 -1.42 21.59
N LEU A 387 17.87 -0.83 21.53
CA LEU A 387 17.45 0.17 22.50
C LEU A 387 17.20 -0.53 23.83
N ASP A 388 17.96 -0.15 24.85
CA ASP A 388 17.76 -0.56 26.24
C ASP A 388 17.51 0.69 27.09
N LEU A 389 16.33 0.75 27.71
CA LEU A 389 15.90 1.88 28.53
C LEU A 389 15.71 1.53 30.01
N GLY A 390 16.20 0.37 30.44
CA GLY A 390 16.10 -0.08 31.82
C GLY A 390 16.09 -1.60 31.97
N PRO A 391 16.32 -2.10 33.19
CA PRO A 391 16.53 -3.53 33.47
C PRO A 391 15.33 -4.43 33.18
N ASP A 392 14.11 -3.88 33.11
CA ASP A 392 12.87 -4.58 32.76
C ASP A 392 12.27 -4.13 31.42
N PHE A 393 13.05 -3.43 30.60
CA PHE A 393 12.58 -2.93 29.31
C PHE A 393 12.24 -4.07 28.35
N ARG A 394 11.01 -4.09 27.84
CA ARG A 394 10.60 -5.01 26.79
C ARG A 394 11.24 -4.64 25.46
N PHE A 395 12.11 -5.49 24.92
CA PHE A 395 12.71 -5.26 23.62
C PHE A 395 11.69 -5.23 22.48
N VAL A 396 12.07 -4.55 21.40
CA VAL A 396 11.21 -4.36 20.24
C VAL A 396 11.04 -5.68 19.46
N PRO A 397 9.81 -6.17 19.24
CA PRO A 397 9.59 -7.38 18.46
C PRO A 397 9.85 -7.13 16.96
N PRO A 398 10.23 -8.16 16.19
CA PRO A 398 10.61 -8.01 14.78
C PRO A 398 9.63 -7.20 13.92
N GLY A 399 10.20 -6.25 13.17
CA GLY A 399 9.46 -5.33 12.30
C GLY A 399 8.69 -4.21 13.00
N ASN A 400 8.71 -4.13 14.34
CA ASN A 400 8.25 -2.96 15.08
C ASN A 400 9.43 -2.01 15.31
N ARG A 401 9.14 -0.75 15.61
CA ARG A 401 10.15 0.27 15.90
C ARG A 401 9.73 1.09 17.11
N ASP A 402 10.74 1.53 17.84
CA ASP A 402 10.60 2.39 19.00
C ASP A 402 11.10 3.80 18.68
N ALA A 403 10.35 4.78 19.17
CA ALA A 403 10.79 6.14 19.36
C ALA A 403 10.57 6.50 20.83
N TRP A 404 11.53 7.17 21.45
CA TRP A 404 11.42 7.57 22.86
C TRP A 404 12.01 8.95 23.08
N ARG A 405 11.57 9.63 24.15
CA ARG A 405 12.15 10.90 24.60
C ARG A 405 11.84 11.18 26.06
N GLU A 406 12.61 12.09 26.64
CA GLU A 406 12.20 12.79 27.86
C GLU A 406 11.05 13.77 27.56
N PHE A 407 10.11 13.84 28.49
CA PHE A 407 8.89 14.65 28.45
C PHE A 407 8.67 15.30 29.81
N GLU A 408 8.67 16.63 29.85
CA GLU A 408 8.37 17.39 31.06
C GLU A 408 6.87 17.68 31.12
N SER A 409 6.20 17.12 32.12
CA SER A 409 4.78 17.35 32.38
C SER A 409 4.60 18.52 33.34
N SER A 410 3.65 19.41 33.05
CA SER A 410 3.16 20.41 33.98
C SER A 410 2.36 19.83 35.16
N GLY A 411 2.07 18.52 35.11
CA GLY A 411 1.07 17.85 35.93
C GLY A 411 -0.35 18.12 35.44
N GLY A 412 -1.27 17.22 35.77
CA GLY A 412 -2.69 17.36 35.44
C GLY A 412 -3.11 16.52 34.23
N GLU A 413 -4.16 16.97 33.55
CA GLU A 413 -4.76 16.27 32.41
C GLU A 413 -4.09 16.66 31.09
N HIS A 414 -3.61 15.66 30.36
CA HIS A 414 -3.05 15.80 29.03
C HIS A 414 -3.97 15.14 28.00
N PHE A 415 -4.18 15.80 26.87
CA PHE A 415 -4.87 15.19 25.73
C PHE A 415 -3.87 14.44 24.87
N VAL A 416 -3.96 13.11 24.88
CA VAL A 416 -3.01 12.22 24.22
C VAL A 416 -3.68 11.56 23.03
N ILE A 417 -2.99 11.58 21.88
CA ILE A 417 -3.41 10.95 20.64
C ILE A 417 -2.26 10.09 20.11
N LEU A 418 -2.50 8.80 19.92
CA LEU A 418 -1.64 7.91 19.15
C LEU A 418 -2.30 7.67 17.79
N GLU A 419 -1.56 7.85 16.71
CA GLU A 419 -2.01 7.50 15.36
C GLU A 419 -1.05 6.49 14.73
N THR A 420 -1.59 5.58 13.93
CA THR A 420 -0.79 4.64 13.15
C THR A 420 -1.45 4.29 11.82
N MET A 421 -0.63 4.12 10.78
CA MET A 421 -1.03 3.66 9.47
C MET A 421 -0.88 2.15 9.35
N LEU A 422 -1.91 1.50 8.81
CA LEU A 422 -2.00 0.06 8.59
C LEU A 422 -1.87 -0.25 7.11
N GLY A 423 -0.70 -0.74 6.72
CA GLY A 423 -0.41 -1.16 5.35
C GLY A 423 -0.27 0.00 4.37
N ASN A 424 0.05 -0.35 3.13
CA ASN A 424 0.04 0.55 1.99
C ASN A 424 -0.05 -0.25 0.68
N ILE A 425 -0.64 0.32 -0.37
CA ILE A 425 -0.79 -0.34 -1.69
C ILE A 425 0.04 0.34 -2.79
N LYS A 426 0.57 1.54 -2.52
CA LYS A 426 1.39 2.35 -3.42
C LYS A 426 2.72 2.76 -2.76
N GLY A 427 3.75 2.91 -3.58
CA GLY A 427 5.13 3.18 -3.15
C GLY A 427 6.05 2.01 -3.45
N LYS A 428 7.35 2.17 -3.14
CA LYS A 428 8.37 1.14 -3.41
C LYS A 428 8.11 -0.16 -2.63
N LEU A 429 7.51 -0.05 -1.44
CA LEU A 429 7.26 -1.16 -0.52
C LEU A 429 5.78 -1.26 -0.23
N LYS A 430 5.07 -2.23 -0.79
CA LYS A 430 3.65 -2.48 -0.48
C LYS A 430 3.55 -3.35 0.77
N GLN A 431 2.65 -3.02 1.68
CA GLN A 431 2.57 -3.64 3.01
C GLN A 431 1.14 -4.10 3.29
N ARG A 432 1.04 -5.25 3.97
CA ARG A 432 -0.23 -5.75 4.52
C ARG A 432 -0.67 -4.84 5.68
N PRO A 433 -1.98 -4.71 5.93
CA PRO A 433 -2.51 -3.90 7.02
C PRO A 433 -2.33 -4.61 8.37
N GLU A 434 -1.09 -4.61 8.86
CA GLU A 434 -0.71 -5.22 10.14
C GLU A 434 -0.50 -4.15 11.21
N LEU A 435 -1.15 -4.31 12.36
CA LEU A 435 -0.99 -3.39 13.49
C LEU A 435 0.37 -3.57 14.18
N GLY A 436 0.82 -4.82 14.34
CA GLY A 436 1.97 -5.13 15.18
C GLY A 436 1.74 -4.71 16.64
N GLU A 437 2.81 -4.59 17.41
CA GLU A 437 2.76 -4.09 18.79
C GLU A 437 2.72 -2.57 18.75
N THR A 438 1.54 -1.97 18.82
CA THR A 438 1.35 -0.51 18.81
C THR A 438 1.06 -0.02 20.21
N VAL A 439 1.97 0.78 20.77
CA VAL A 439 1.97 1.13 22.20
C VAL A 439 2.36 2.59 22.40
N ALA A 440 1.70 3.26 23.35
CA ALA A 440 2.29 4.39 24.06
C ALA A 440 2.55 3.98 25.52
N ALA A 441 3.78 4.13 25.98
CA ALA A 441 4.19 3.79 27.34
C ALA A 441 4.92 4.96 28.00
N ILE A 442 4.95 4.94 29.33
CA ILE A 442 5.58 5.95 30.17
C ILE A 442 6.42 5.30 31.27
N SER A 443 7.58 5.91 31.53
CA SER A 443 8.36 5.72 32.75
C SER A 443 8.35 7.04 33.54
N LEU A 444 7.83 7.00 34.76
CA LEU A 444 7.70 8.18 35.61
C LEU A 444 9.06 8.62 36.14
N GLU A 445 9.14 9.88 36.58
CA GLU A 445 10.37 10.45 37.12
C GLU A 445 10.84 9.62 38.32
N GLY A 446 12.12 9.23 38.32
CA GLY A 446 12.70 8.38 39.36
C GLY A 446 12.38 6.89 39.25
N SER A 447 11.69 6.44 38.20
CA SER A 447 11.44 5.03 37.92
C SER A 447 12.30 4.53 36.76
N GLU A 448 12.78 3.29 36.86
CA GLU A 448 13.40 2.57 35.75
C GLU A 448 12.40 1.70 34.98
N SER A 449 11.26 1.40 35.59
CA SER A 449 10.19 0.58 35.01
C SER A 449 9.29 1.34 34.06
N TRP A 450 8.67 0.60 33.16
CA TRP A 450 7.75 1.11 32.14
C TRP A 450 6.32 0.62 32.37
N SER A 451 5.34 1.43 31.99
CA SER A 451 3.92 1.08 32.03
C SER A 451 3.19 1.59 30.80
N LEU A 452 2.19 0.86 30.34
CA LEU A 452 1.30 1.35 29.28
C LEU A 452 0.60 2.61 29.76
N LEU A 453 0.54 3.63 28.91
CA LEU A 453 -0.15 4.87 29.23
C LEU A 453 -1.65 4.57 29.46
N SER A 454 -2.22 5.04 30.57
CA SER A 454 -3.63 4.80 30.92
C SER A 454 -4.36 6.09 31.30
N PRO A 455 -5.55 6.33 30.75
CA PRO A 455 -6.46 7.39 31.22
C PRO A 455 -7.22 7.02 32.50
N GLY A 456 -7.19 5.75 32.92
CA GLY A 456 -8.02 5.21 33.99
C GLY A 456 -7.24 4.66 35.18
N LYS A 457 -7.87 3.76 35.93
CA LYS A 457 -7.26 3.08 37.09
C LYS A 457 -6.42 1.87 36.71
N ARG A 458 -6.57 1.36 35.48
CA ARG A 458 -5.86 0.17 35.02
C ARG A 458 -4.38 0.51 34.87
N GLN A 459 -3.52 -0.32 35.46
CA GLN A 459 -2.08 -0.22 35.32
C GLN A 459 -1.57 -1.51 34.70
N VAL A 460 -0.76 -1.39 33.67
CA VAL A 460 -0.15 -2.53 32.98
C VAL A 460 1.35 -2.26 32.89
N ALA A 461 2.14 -3.09 33.56
CA ALA A 461 3.59 -3.04 33.42
C ALA A 461 3.96 -3.36 31.97
N TYR A 462 4.84 -2.55 31.39
CA TYR A 462 5.29 -2.72 30.01
C TYR A 462 6.69 -3.36 29.99
N ASN A 463 6.70 -4.62 30.40
CA ASN A 463 7.81 -5.56 30.32
C ASN A 463 7.28 -6.87 29.69
N ASP A 464 8.13 -7.88 29.50
CA ASP A 464 7.71 -9.11 28.81
C ASP A 464 6.56 -9.84 29.52
N ALA A 465 6.62 -9.99 30.83
CA ALA A 465 5.58 -10.66 31.61
C ALA A 465 4.27 -9.86 31.61
N GLY A 466 4.33 -8.56 31.90
CA GLY A 466 3.16 -7.69 31.94
C GLY A 466 2.46 -7.56 30.58
N TRP A 467 3.23 -7.53 29.48
CA TRP A 467 2.68 -7.55 28.14
C TRP A 467 2.04 -8.91 27.79
N ALA A 468 2.68 -10.02 28.14
CA ALA A 468 2.13 -11.35 27.87
C ALA A 468 0.78 -11.56 28.57
N ASP A 469 0.69 -11.20 29.85
CA ASP A 469 -0.55 -11.27 30.64
C ASP A 469 -1.64 -10.35 30.05
N PHE A 470 -1.27 -9.10 29.74
CA PHE A 470 -2.17 -8.14 29.11
C PHE A 470 -2.70 -8.64 27.77
N ALA A 471 -1.82 -9.15 26.90
CA ALA A 471 -2.18 -9.66 25.59
C ALA A 471 -3.08 -10.89 25.67
N ALA A 472 -2.83 -11.81 26.61
CA ALA A 472 -3.69 -12.97 26.84
C ALA A 472 -5.11 -12.56 27.27
N GLU A 473 -5.23 -11.66 28.25
CA GLU A 473 -6.52 -11.11 28.69
C GLU A 473 -7.24 -10.41 27.53
N ARG A 474 -6.52 -9.58 26.77
CA ARG A 474 -7.10 -8.77 25.70
C ARG A 474 -7.56 -9.63 24.51
N ARG A 475 -6.84 -10.73 24.19
CA ARG A 475 -7.29 -11.69 23.17
C ARG A 475 -8.63 -12.32 23.56
N ALA A 476 -8.79 -12.72 24.83
CA ALA A 476 -10.07 -13.26 25.31
C ALA A 476 -11.20 -12.24 25.17
N TRP A 477 -10.94 -10.97 25.49
CA TRP A 477 -11.89 -9.87 25.29
C TRP A 477 -12.23 -9.65 23.80
N LEU A 478 -11.22 -9.59 22.92
CA LEU A 478 -11.39 -9.48 21.47
C LEU A 478 -12.21 -10.63 20.91
N HIS A 479 -11.98 -11.87 21.38
CA HIS A 479 -12.81 -13.02 21.01
C HIS A 479 -14.29 -12.80 21.34
N GLY A 480 -14.59 -12.24 22.52
CA GLY A 480 -15.95 -11.89 22.92
C GLY A 480 -16.60 -10.85 22.01
N ILE A 481 -15.89 -9.75 21.74
CA ILE A 481 -16.37 -8.70 20.82
C ILE A 481 -16.58 -9.24 19.41
N ASN A 482 -15.61 -9.99 18.89
CA ASN A 482 -15.67 -10.58 17.56
C ASN A 482 -16.83 -11.56 17.44
N ALA A 483 -17.07 -12.38 18.47
CA ALA A 483 -18.21 -13.29 18.52
C ALA A 483 -19.55 -12.53 18.51
N ALA A 484 -19.68 -11.45 19.29
CA ALA A 484 -20.88 -10.62 19.34
C ALA A 484 -21.13 -9.90 18.00
N SER A 485 -20.11 -9.27 17.42
CA SER A 485 -20.20 -8.62 16.11
C SER A 485 -20.59 -9.61 15.02
N ARG A 486 -19.98 -10.81 15.00
CA ARG A 486 -20.34 -11.88 14.08
C ARG A 486 -21.79 -12.34 14.26
N ALA A 487 -22.23 -12.50 15.52
CA ALA A 487 -23.59 -12.92 15.85
C ALA A 487 -24.64 -11.89 15.37
N LYS A 488 -24.33 -10.59 15.52
CA LYS A 488 -25.18 -9.51 15.02
C LYS A 488 -25.29 -9.53 13.50
N CYS A 489 -24.16 -9.61 12.78
CA CYS A 489 -24.18 -9.66 11.32
C CYS A 489 -24.98 -10.87 10.81
N ARG A 490 -24.72 -12.06 11.35
CA ARG A 490 -25.35 -13.31 10.86
C ARG A 490 -26.85 -13.44 11.16
N GLU A 491 -27.44 -12.56 11.96
CA GLU A 491 -28.83 -12.71 12.44
C GLU A 491 -29.82 -12.89 11.29
N ALA A 492 -29.71 -12.03 10.26
CA ALA A 492 -30.51 -12.11 9.03
C ALA A 492 -30.23 -13.35 8.17
N HIS A 493 -29.15 -14.07 8.43
CA HIS A 493 -28.73 -15.29 7.70
C HIS A 493 -28.74 -16.55 8.60
N SER A 494 -29.42 -16.48 9.75
CA SER A 494 -29.43 -17.55 10.75
C SER A 494 -29.97 -18.87 10.20
N GLU A 495 -31.02 -18.82 9.37
CA GLU A 495 -31.61 -20.00 8.73
C GLU A 495 -30.62 -20.73 7.82
N TYR A 496 -29.95 -20.02 6.93
CA TYR A 496 -28.91 -20.58 6.05
C TYR A 496 -27.83 -21.31 6.86
N TRP A 497 -27.34 -20.66 7.94
CA TRP A 497 -26.30 -21.23 8.78
C TRP A 497 -26.79 -22.42 9.61
N ASN A 498 -28.04 -22.38 10.10
CA ASN A 498 -28.66 -23.51 10.79
C ASN A 498 -28.76 -24.72 9.88
N ARG A 499 -29.20 -24.54 8.63
CA ARG A 499 -29.27 -25.61 7.63
C ARG A 499 -27.89 -26.21 7.35
N ARG A 500 -26.85 -25.37 7.17
CA ARG A 500 -25.47 -25.86 7.00
C ARG A 500 -24.96 -26.65 8.19
N ARG A 501 -25.24 -26.18 9.42
CA ARG A 501 -24.85 -26.89 10.65
C ARG A 501 -25.56 -28.23 10.77
N ALA A 502 -26.86 -28.28 10.49
CA ALA A 502 -27.63 -29.51 10.50
C ALA A 502 -27.09 -30.52 9.47
N ALA A 503 -26.80 -30.07 8.25
CA ALA A 503 -26.20 -30.92 7.22
C ALA A 503 -24.80 -31.42 7.62
N ALA A 504 -23.96 -30.57 8.20
CA ALA A 504 -22.63 -30.96 8.68
C ALA A 504 -22.72 -31.95 9.84
N ALA A 505 -23.64 -31.74 10.78
CA ALA A 505 -23.88 -32.65 11.91
C ALA A 505 -24.40 -34.01 11.42
N ALA A 506 -25.31 -34.02 10.45
CA ALA A 506 -25.81 -35.25 9.84
C ALA A 506 -24.69 -36.01 9.11
N TRP A 507 -23.86 -35.31 8.34
CA TRP A 507 -22.69 -35.90 7.67
C TRP A 507 -21.68 -36.48 8.67
N LEU A 508 -21.37 -35.76 9.75
CA LEU A 508 -20.49 -36.25 10.81
C LEU A 508 -21.07 -37.48 11.52
N ALA A 509 -22.39 -37.53 11.74
CA ALA A 509 -23.05 -38.66 12.37
C ALA A 509 -23.08 -39.92 11.48
N ASP A 510 -23.12 -39.75 10.16
CA ASP A 510 -23.07 -40.83 9.17
C ASP A 510 -21.63 -41.30 8.86
N THR A 511 -20.63 -40.50 9.24
CA THR A 511 -19.23 -40.83 9.01
C THR A 511 -18.79 -41.93 10.00
N LYS A 512 -18.39 -43.09 9.47
CA LYS A 512 -17.83 -44.17 10.29
C LYS A 512 -16.60 -43.65 11.06
N PRO A 513 -16.53 -43.86 12.39
CA PRO A 513 -15.35 -43.48 13.17
C PRO A 513 -14.10 -44.12 12.58
N VAL A 514 -13.02 -43.34 12.48
CA VAL A 514 -11.72 -43.88 12.06
C VAL A 514 -11.22 -44.78 13.17
N ALA A 515 -10.99 -46.05 12.87
CA ALA A 515 -10.45 -47.00 13.83
C ALA A 515 -8.98 -46.64 14.13
N VAL A 516 -8.70 -46.25 15.37
CA VAL A 516 -7.35 -45.95 15.83
C VAL A 516 -6.56 -47.26 15.93
N PRO A 517 -5.42 -47.41 15.23
CA PRO A 517 -4.62 -48.63 15.29
C PRO A 517 -3.96 -48.81 16.66
N ALA A 518 -3.54 -50.03 16.97
CA ALA A 518 -2.71 -50.27 18.15
C ALA A 518 -1.38 -49.51 18.02
N LEU A 519 -0.92 -48.94 19.14
CA LEU A 519 0.37 -48.24 19.16
C LEU A 519 1.51 -49.24 18.95
N ALA A 520 2.37 -48.97 17.98
CA ALA A 520 3.57 -49.77 17.78
C ALA A 520 4.55 -49.61 18.97
N ASN A 521 5.22 -50.70 19.35
CA ASN A 521 6.15 -50.70 20.48
C ASN A 521 7.25 -49.65 20.31
N GLY A 522 7.50 -48.84 21.36
CA GLY A 522 8.59 -47.86 21.40
C GLY A 522 8.23 -46.45 20.93
N PHE A 523 6.96 -46.17 20.62
CA PHE A 523 6.48 -44.84 20.24
C PHE A 523 5.73 -44.12 21.38
N PRO A 524 5.73 -42.78 21.44
CA PRO A 524 4.99 -42.00 22.45
C PRO A 524 3.47 -42.01 22.20
N THR A 525 2.68 -41.67 23.23
CA THR A 525 1.19 -41.70 23.22
C THR A 525 0.58 -40.40 23.75
N ASN A 526 0.90 -39.27 23.12
CA ASN A 526 0.38 -37.98 23.55
C ASN A 526 -1.05 -37.75 23.04
N ASN A 527 -1.44 -38.36 21.91
CA ASN A 527 -2.77 -38.25 21.31
C ASN A 527 -3.07 -39.44 20.36
N GLU A 528 -4.30 -39.52 19.83
CA GLU A 528 -4.71 -40.58 18.91
C GLU A 528 -3.96 -40.55 17.56
N ILE A 529 -3.47 -39.38 17.09
CA ILE A 529 -2.73 -39.30 15.82
C ILE A 529 -1.38 -40.01 15.90
N ASP A 530 -0.77 -40.05 17.09
CA ASP A 530 0.50 -40.76 17.33
C ASP A 530 0.41 -42.25 17.00
N HIS A 531 -0.76 -42.87 17.21
CA HIS A 531 -0.99 -44.29 16.87
C HIS A 531 -0.91 -44.54 15.36
N PHE A 532 -1.52 -43.66 14.56
CA PHE A 532 -1.48 -43.76 13.11
C PHE A 532 -0.06 -43.56 12.57
N ILE A 533 0.67 -42.58 13.12
CA ILE A 533 2.06 -42.32 12.76
C ILE A 533 2.93 -43.52 13.12
N ALA A 534 2.82 -44.03 14.35
CA ALA A 534 3.58 -45.18 14.83
C ALA A 534 3.29 -46.45 14.01
N ALA A 535 2.02 -46.74 13.73
CA ALA A 535 1.61 -47.87 12.90
C ALA A 535 2.20 -47.77 11.48
N ARG A 536 2.19 -46.56 10.90
CA ARG A 536 2.77 -46.32 9.57
C ARG A 536 4.28 -46.48 9.56
N ILE A 537 4.99 -45.95 10.55
CA ILE A 537 6.46 -46.10 10.66
C ILE A 537 6.81 -47.58 10.85
N ALA A 538 6.08 -48.30 11.71
CA ALA A 538 6.31 -49.73 11.93
C ALA A 538 6.09 -50.56 10.66
N ALA A 539 5.02 -50.27 9.89
CA ALA A 539 4.76 -50.92 8.62
C ALA A 539 5.88 -50.64 7.60
N VAL A 540 6.28 -49.37 7.43
CA VAL A 540 7.37 -49.02 6.50
C VAL A 540 8.70 -49.64 6.92
N ALA A 541 9.01 -49.69 8.22
CA ALA A 541 10.21 -50.33 8.72
C ALA A 541 10.21 -51.85 8.50
N HIS A 542 9.04 -52.48 8.60
CA HIS A 542 8.87 -53.89 8.26
C HIS A 542 9.08 -54.14 6.76
N ASP A 543 8.44 -53.36 5.89
CA ASP A 543 8.57 -53.47 4.44
C ASP A 543 10.01 -53.24 3.98
N ALA A 544 10.71 -52.26 4.58
CA ALA A 544 12.12 -51.99 4.31
C ALA A 544 13.03 -53.17 4.72
N LYS A 545 12.76 -53.80 5.86
CA LYS A 545 13.49 -55.02 6.29
C LYS A 545 13.25 -56.19 5.34
N GLN A 546 12.02 -56.36 4.84
CA GLN A 546 11.72 -57.38 3.83
C GLN A 546 12.42 -57.09 2.51
N GLY A 547 12.45 -55.82 2.07
CA GLY A 547 13.20 -55.38 0.89
C GLY A 547 14.70 -55.65 0.99
N GLN A 548 15.32 -55.43 2.17
CA GLN A 548 16.72 -55.75 2.41
C GLN A 548 17.03 -57.26 2.38
N GLN A 549 16.04 -58.12 2.60
CA GLN A 549 16.18 -59.58 2.57
C GLN A 549 15.84 -60.18 1.20
N SER A 550 15.23 -59.40 0.30
CA SER A 550 14.94 -59.81 -1.07
C SER A 550 16.23 -59.87 -1.89
N GLU A 551 16.39 -60.95 -2.65
CA GLU A 551 17.51 -61.10 -3.61
C GLU A 551 17.34 -60.18 -4.84
N VAL A 552 16.12 -59.70 -5.10
CA VAL A 552 15.79 -58.82 -6.23
C VAL A 552 15.41 -57.43 -5.73
N ASP A 553 16.07 -56.39 -6.25
CA ASP A 553 15.72 -54.99 -5.97
C ASP A 553 14.56 -54.56 -6.87
N TYR A 554 13.39 -54.28 -6.29
CA TYR A 554 12.24 -53.84 -7.05
C TYR A 554 12.55 -52.57 -7.86
N PHE A 555 13.17 -51.55 -7.28
CA PHE A 555 13.39 -50.29 -7.98
C PHE A 555 14.59 -50.35 -8.95
N GLY A 556 15.52 -51.28 -8.75
CA GLY A 556 16.73 -51.47 -9.59
C GLY A 556 16.54 -52.44 -10.72
N ASP A 557 15.82 -53.52 -10.47
CA ASP A 557 15.74 -54.65 -11.38
C ASP A 557 14.34 -54.76 -12.02
N ILE A 558 13.27 -54.62 -11.23
CA ILE A 558 11.90 -54.91 -11.69
C ILE A 558 11.22 -53.70 -12.30
N ARG A 559 11.25 -52.55 -11.63
CA ARG A 559 10.60 -51.33 -12.10
C ARG A 559 11.14 -50.90 -13.47
N PRO A 560 12.47 -50.88 -13.74
CA PRO A 560 12.96 -50.55 -15.07
C PRO A 560 12.51 -51.56 -16.13
N LEU A 561 12.38 -52.84 -15.76
CA LEU A 561 11.84 -53.87 -16.66
C LEU A 561 10.36 -53.60 -16.99
N LEU A 562 9.53 -53.29 -16.00
CA LEU A 562 8.12 -52.96 -16.21
C LEU A 562 7.96 -51.66 -16.99
N GLU A 563 8.77 -50.63 -16.72
CA GLU A 563 8.80 -49.36 -17.46
C GLU A 563 9.11 -49.60 -18.94
N ASN A 564 10.13 -50.42 -19.24
CA ASN A 564 10.57 -50.65 -20.61
C ASN A 564 9.69 -51.63 -21.41
N ARG A 565 9.00 -52.56 -20.74
CA ARG A 565 8.29 -53.66 -21.42
C ARG A 565 6.78 -53.64 -21.26
N CYS A 566 6.26 -52.99 -20.22
CA CYS A 566 4.87 -53.15 -19.80
C CYS A 566 4.10 -51.82 -19.73
N TYR A 567 4.73 -50.73 -19.31
CA TYR A 567 4.03 -49.49 -18.99
C TYR A 567 3.42 -48.78 -20.20
N ASP A 568 3.98 -48.94 -21.39
CA ASP A 568 3.41 -48.38 -22.62
C ASP A 568 1.92 -48.74 -22.81
N CYS A 569 1.52 -49.95 -22.36
CA CYS A 569 0.13 -50.42 -22.45
C CYS A 569 -0.56 -50.55 -21.09
N HIS A 570 0.18 -50.70 -19.98
CA HIS A 570 -0.36 -51.04 -18.65
C HIS A 570 -0.12 -49.97 -17.57
N GLN A 571 -0.08 -48.68 -17.95
CA GLN A 571 0.02 -47.56 -17.01
C GLN A 571 -1.13 -46.57 -17.12
N GLY A 572 -1.43 -45.88 -16.01
CA GLY A 572 -2.40 -44.78 -15.99
C GLY A 572 -3.86 -45.16 -16.26
N GLY A 573 -4.71 -44.16 -16.52
CA GLY A 573 -6.17 -44.31 -16.57
C GLY A 573 -6.76 -44.91 -17.86
N LYS A 574 -5.94 -45.36 -18.81
CA LYS A 574 -6.37 -46.02 -20.06
C LYS A 574 -5.58 -47.31 -20.31
N ALA A 575 -5.17 -47.99 -19.24
CA ALA A 575 -4.42 -49.22 -19.32
C ALA A 575 -5.23 -50.33 -20.03
N GLN A 576 -4.59 -51.10 -20.90
CA GLN A 576 -5.25 -52.15 -21.66
C GLN A 576 -5.70 -53.30 -20.74
N GLY A 577 -6.93 -53.80 -20.99
CA GLY A 577 -7.55 -54.84 -20.17
C GLY A 577 -7.74 -54.44 -18.71
N ASP A 578 -7.86 -53.13 -18.42
CA ASP A 578 -7.92 -52.53 -17.08
C ASP A 578 -6.78 -52.96 -16.12
N LEU A 579 -5.70 -53.53 -16.66
CA LEU A 579 -4.56 -54.00 -15.89
C LEU A 579 -3.52 -52.89 -15.76
N ARG A 580 -3.34 -52.40 -14.53
CA ARG A 580 -2.26 -51.49 -14.17
C ARG A 580 -1.09 -52.22 -13.54
N LEU A 581 0.08 -52.08 -14.15
CA LEU A 581 1.34 -52.63 -13.66
C LEU A 581 2.22 -51.56 -13.00
N ASP A 582 1.78 -50.31 -12.94
CA ASP A 582 2.48 -49.18 -12.30
C ASP A 582 1.99 -48.90 -10.87
N ASP A 583 1.00 -49.65 -10.38
CA ASP A 583 0.43 -49.54 -9.04
C ASP A 583 0.31 -50.90 -8.37
N HIS A 584 0.96 -51.04 -7.22
CA HIS A 584 1.02 -52.30 -6.48
C HIS A 584 -0.36 -52.87 -6.13
N ALA A 585 -1.30 -52.03 -5.69
CA ALA A 585 -2.65 -52.48 -5.34
C ALA A 585 -3.44 -52.97 -6.55
N SER A 586 -3.18 -52.41 -7.73
CA SER A 586 -3.80 -52.83 -8.99
C SER A 586 -3.19 -54.13 -9.51
N VAL A 587 -1.87 -54.32 -9.39
CA VAL A 587 -1.17 -55.57 -9.75
C VAL A 587 -1.74 -56.78 -8.99
N LEU A 588 -1.98 -56.62 -7.68
CA LEU A 588 -2.54 -57.67 -6.83
C LEU A 588 -4.04 -57.92 -7.07
N ARG A 589 -4.75 -56.95 -7.65
CA ARG A 589 -6.16 -57.09 -8.03
C ARG A 589 -6.32 -57.80 -9.37
N GLY A 590 -5.41 -57.54 -10.31
CA GLY A 590 -5.55 -57.94 -11.71
C GLY A 590 -6.37 -56.94 -12.53
N GLY A 591 -6.63 -57.31 -13.79
CA GLY A 591 -7.43 -56.54 -14.75
C GLY A 591 -8.72 -57.28 -15.12
N GLU A 592 -9.10 -57.25 -16.40
CA GLU A 592 -10.26 -57.98 -16.94
C GLU A 592 -10.08 -59.50 -16.91
N ALA A 593 -8.83 -59.99 -16.89
CA ALA A 593 -8.55 -61.41 -16.73
C ALA A 593 -8.86 -61.87 -15.31
N GLU A 594 -9.38 -63.09 -15.15
CA GLU A 594 -9.73 -63.63 -13.84
C GLU A 594 -8.48 -63.83 -12.97
N GLY A 595 -8.46 -63.15 -11.82
CA GLY A 595 -7.43 -63.30 -10.78
C GLY A 595 -6.31 -62.25 -10.78
N PRO A 596 -5.42 -62.27 -9.76
CA PRO A 596 -4.30 -61.34 -9.64
C PRO A 596 -3.32 -61.43 -10.81
N ALA A 597 -2.75 -60.29 -11.22
CA ALA A 597 -1.66 -60.32 -12.20
C ALA A 597 -0.39 -60.93 -11.60
N VAL A 598 -0.15 -60.66 -10.32
CA VAL A 598 0.94 -61.26 -9.54
C VAL A 598 0.35 -61.87 -8.27
N VAL A 599 0.72 -63.12 -8.01
CA VAL A 599 0.46 -63.84 -6.76
C VAL A 599 1.78 -63.90 -5.99
N PRO A 600 1.97 -63.07 -4.94
CA PRO A 600 3.18 -63.09 -4.12
C PRO A 600 3.53 -64.49 -3.62
N GLY A 601 4.77 -64.93 -3.86
CA GLY A 601 5.29 -66.26 -3.51
C GLY A 601 5.08 -67.33 -4.58
N ASN A 602 4.16 -67.13 -5.53
CA ASN A 602 3.81 -68.14 -6.54
C ASN A 602 3.82 -67.57 -7.96
N ALA A 603 4.97 -67.69 -8.63
CA ALA A 603 5.13 -67.24 -10.01
C ALA A 603 4.29 -68.06 -11.01
N ASP A 604 4.03 -69.34 -10.73
CA ASP A 604 3.31 -70.23 -11.65
C ASP A 604 1.79 -69.96 -11.65
N GLU A 605 1.25 -69.44 -10.55
CA GLU A 605 -0.14 -68.97 -10.45
C GLU A 605 -0.31 -67.49 -10.87
N SER A 606 0.77 -66.80 -11.22
CA SER A 606 0.73 -65.38 -11.60
C SER A 606 0.39 -65.22 -13.08
N ALA A 607 -0.74 -64.58 -13.38
CA ALA A 607 -1.17 -64.35 -14.77
C ALA A 607 -0.13 -63.57 -15.59
N LEU A 608 0.61 -62.64 -14.96
CA LEU A 608 1.71 -61.90 -15.60
C LEU A 608 2.75 -62.87 -16.20
N VAL A 609 3.17 -63.87 -15.43
CA VAL A 609 4.17 -64.87 -15.87
C VAL A 609 3.62 -65.71 -17.01
N ALA A 610 2.38 -66.20 -16.87
CA ALA A 610 1.73 -67.00 -17.91
C ALA A 610 1.63 -66.27 -19.25
N ARG A 611 1.36 -64.95 -19.23
CA ARG A 611 1.26 -64.13 -20.45
C ARG A 611 2.60 -63.81 -21.09
N VAL A 612 3.66 -63.57 -20.31
CA VAL A 612 4.99 -63.27 -20.87
C VAL A 612 5.74 -64.52 -21.36
N THR A 613 5.30 -65.72 -20.97
CA THR A 613 5.87 -67.01 -21.42
C THR A 613 4.98 -67.79 -22.39
N SER A 614 3.88 -67.21 -22.86
CA SER A 614 2.99 -67.90 -23.82
C SER A 614 3.64 -68.00 -25.20
N ASP A 615 3.49 -69.15 -25.85
CA ASP A 615 3.88 -69.36 -27.27
C ASP A 615 2.77 -68.94 -28.25
N ASP A 616 1.57 -68.62 -27.75
CA ASP A 616 0.46 -68.14 -28.55
C ASP A 616 0.51 -66.62 -28.70
N ASP A 617 0.81 -66.15 -29.93
CA ASP A 617 0.96 -64.73 -30.28
C ASP A 617 -0.31 -63.89 -30.05
N ASP A 618 -1.51 -64.49 -29.97
CA ASP A 618 -2.75 -63.74 -29.71
C ASP A 618 -2.90 -63.36 -28.23
N ILE A 619 -2.19 -64.04 -27.32
CA ILE A 619 -2.26 -63.80 -25.86
C ILE A 619 -0.91 -63.49 -25.21
N ARG A 620 0.20 -63.68 -25.93
CA ARG A 620 1.56 -63.39 -25.48
C ARG A 620 1.76 -61.89 -25.26
N MET A 621 2.42 -61.55 -24.17
CA MET A 621 2.80 -60.17 -23.84
C MET A 621 4.32 -59.99 -23.91
N PRO A 622 4.83 -58.89 -24.50
CA PRO A 622 4.09 -57.83 -25.20
C PRO A 622 3.54 -58.31 -26.57
N PRO A 623 2.38 -57.79 -27.02
CA PRO A 623 1.73 -58.22 -28.27
C PRO A 623 2.41 -57.65 -29.52
N LYS A 624 3.24 -56.62 -29.34
CA LYS A 624 4.09 -56.02 -30.37
C LYS A 624 5.49 -55.88 -29.79
N GLY A 625 6.50 -56.28 -30.56
CA GLY A 625 7.90 -56.26 -30.16
C GLY A 625 8.44 -57.63 -29.76
N ASP A 626 9.71 -57.66 -29.39
CA ASP A 626 10.41 -58.88 -29.03
C ASP A 626 9.87 -59.47 -27.71
N PRO A 627 9.76 -60.82 -27.60
CA PRO A 627 9.49 -61.47 -26.32
C PRO A 627 10.50 -61.05 -25.25
N LEU A 628 10.07 -61.09 -23.98
CA LEU A 628 11.02 -60.94 -22.88
C LEU A 628 12.10 -62.03 -22.99
N SER A 629 13.34 -61.66 -22.77
CA SER A 629 14.46 -62.60 -22.73
C SER A 629 14.31 -63.56 -21.55
N GLY A 630 14.95 -64.73 -21.64
CA GLY A 630 14.96 -65.70 -20.54
C GLY A 630 15.46 -65.12 -19.21
N ASN A 631 16.37 -64.14 -19.26
CA ASN A 631 16.88 -63.45 -18.07
C ASN A 631 15.83 -62.51 -17.46
N GLU A 632 15.09 -61.75 -18.28
CA GLU A 632 13.99 -60.87 -17.81
C GLU A 632 12.84 -61.69 -17.21
N ILE A 633 12.49 -62.82 -17.84
CA ILE A 633 11.47 -63.76 -17.32
C ILE A 633 11.95 -64.37 -16.00
N ALA A 634 13.20 -64.83 -15.92
CA ALA A 634 13.76 -65.38 -14.69
C ALA A 634 13.80 -64.35 -13.56
N LEU A 635 14.06 -63.08 -13.88
CA LEU A 635 14.06 -61.99 -12.92
C LEU A 635 12.65 -61.73 -12.36
N LEU A 636 11.61 -61.67 -13.20
CA LEU A 636 10.22 -61.57 -12.76
C LEU A 636 9.82 -62.76 -11.89
N LYS A 637 10.15 -63.99 -12.30
CA LYS A 637 9.85 -65.20 -11.51
C LYS A 637 10.53 -65.18 -10.14
N ARG A 638 11.81 -64.78 -10.06
CA ARG A 638 12.53 -64.67 -8.78
C ARG A 638 11.90 -63.62 -7.87
N TRP A 639 11.57 -62.44 -8.40
CA TRP A 639 10.90 -61.39 -7.63
C TRP A 639 9.55 -61.87 -7.09
N ILE A 640 8.73 -62.52 -7.93
CA ILE A 640 7.42 -63.03 -7.50
C ILE A 640 7.57 -64.14 -6.44
N HIS A 641 8.47 -65.11 -6.64
CA HIS A 641 8.76 -66.14 -5.63
C HIS A 641 9.29 -65.55 -4.32
N GLY A 642 10.06 -64.47 -4.39
CA GLY A 642 10.52 -63.69 -3.24
C GLY A 642 9.42 -62.89 -2.53
N GLY A 643 8.15 -63.09 -2.87
CA GLY A 643 7.01 -62.40 -2.26
C GLY A 643 6.62 -61.11 -2.96
N ALA A 644 7.13 -60.85 -4.17
CA ALA A 644 6.83 -59.66 -4.97
C ALA A 644 6.97 -58.35 -4.17
N VAL A 645 8.02 -58.25 -3.34
CA VAL A 645 8.23 -57.10 -2.45
C VAL A 645 8.26 -55.81 -3.28
N TRP A 646 7.36 -54.89 -2.97
CA TRP A 646 7.19 -53.62 -3.66
C TRP A 646 7.24 -52.48 -2.64
N PRO A 647 8.42 -51.91 -2.36
CA PRO A 647 8.53 -50.82 -1.40
C PRO A 647 7.82 -49.57 -1.93
N GLN A 648 7.16 -48.82 -1.03
CA GLN A 648 6.38 -47.64 -1.44
C GLN A 648 7.25 -46.41 -1.80
N PHE A 649 8.52 -46.41 -1.38
CA PHE A 649 9.44 -45.31 -1.59
C PHE A 649 10.77 -45.84 -2.12
N ASP A 650 11.27 -45.20 -3.18
CA ASP A 650 12.64 -45.41 -3.64
C ASP A 650 13.57 -44.59 -2.75
N VAL A 651 14.33 -45.26 -1.89
CA VAL A 651 15.26 -44.61 -0.96
C VAL A 651 16.64 -44.38 -1.57
N ARG A 652 16.87 -44.79 -2.83
CA ARG A 652 18.17 -44.66 -3.49
C ARG A 652 18.49 -43.21 -3.87
N ASP A 653 17.45 -42.41 -4.12
CA ASP A 653 17.55 -40.98 -4.43
C ASP A 653 17.22 -40.08 -3.22
N PHE A 654 17.22 -40.63 -2.00
CA PHE A 654 16.95 -39.86 -0.79
C PHE A 654 18.25 -39.34 -0.18
N GLU A 655 18.51 -38.04 -0.33
CA GLU A 655 19.52 -37.36 0.50
C GLU A 655 18.87 -36.93 1.82
N PRO A 656 19.23 -37.55 2.97
CA PRO A 656 18.77 -37.06 4.26
C PRO A 656 19.31 -35.65 4.46
N THR A 657 18.39 -34.69 4.54
CA THR A 657 18.77 -33.33 4.92
C THR A 657 19.39 -33.40 6.32
N PRO A 658 20.54 -32.76 6.57
CA PRO A 658 21.11 -32.68 7.90
C PRO A 658 20.05 -32.21 8.91
N LEU A 659 20.06 -32.79 10.11
CA LEU A 659 19.21 -32.32 11.20
C LEU A 659 19.44 -30.82 11.36
N ALA A 660 18.38 -30.04 11.13
CA ALA A 660 18.39 -28.63 11.43
C ALA A 660 18.53 -28.47 12.95
N ASP A 661 19.37 -27.54 13.40
CA ASP A 661 19.32 -27.11 14.79
C ASP A 661 17.93 -26.51 15.11
N ASP A 662 17.60 -26.44 16.40
CA ASP A 662 16.28 -25.97 16.86
C ASP A 662 15.94 -24.59 16.29
N LEU A 663 16.93 -23.72 16.10
CA LEU A 663 16.74 -22.38 15.56
C LEU A 663 16.37 -22.42 14.07
N VAL A 664 17.05 -23.24 13.27
CA VAL A 664 16.76 -23.46 11.86
C VAL A 664 15.42 -24.16 11.68
N PHE A 665 15.07 -25.11 12.56
CA PHE A 665 13.76 -25.78 12.56
C PHE A 665 12.63 -24.80 12.86
N LEU A 666 12.74 -24.04 13.96
CA LEU A 666 11.75 -23.03 14.33
C LEU A 666 11.61 -21.97 13.23
N ARG A 667 12.70 -21.59 12.55
CA ARG A 667 12.66 -20.67 11.41
C ARG A 667 11.88 -21.25 10.23
N ARG A 668 12.13 -22.50 9.84
CA ARG A 668 11.40 -23.17 8.76
C ARG A 668 9.92 -23.31 9.10
N ALA A 669 9.61 -23.80 10.30
CA ALA A 669 8.24 -23.92 10.77
C ALA A 669 7.52 -22.56 10.79
N THR A 670 8.19 -21.50 11.24
CA THR A 670 7.63 -20.13 11.24
C THR A 670 7.40 -19.61 9.82
N LEU A 671 8.33 -19.81 8.89
CA LEU A 671 8.15 -19.39 7.50
C LEU A 671 7.02 -20.16 6.80
N ASP A 672 6.94 -21.47 7.01
CA ASP A 672 5.91 -22.33 6.42
C ASP A 672 4.51 -22.06 7.00
N THR A 673 4.41 -21.70 8.29
CA THR A 673 3.11 -21.43 8.95
C THR A 673 2.64 -19.99 8.81
N VAL A 674 3.55 -19.01 8.77
CA VAL A 674 3.20 -17.59 8.68
C VAL A 674 3.08 -17.12 7.22
N GLY A 675 3.60 -17.91 6.27
CA GLY A 675 3.43 -17.69 4.83
C GLY A 675 4.09 -16.40 4.36
N VAL A 676 5.40 -16.47 4.11
CA VAL A 676 6.13 -15.42 3.37
C VAL A 676 6.06 -15.71 1.88
#